data_AF-A0A257L580-F1
#
_entry.id   AF-A0A257L580-F1
#
_cell.length_a   1.000
_cell.length_b   1.000
_cell.length_c   1.000
_cell.angle_alpha   90.00
_cell.angle_beta   90.00
_cell.angle_gamma   90.00
#
_symmetry.space_group_name_H-M   'P 1'
#
loop_
_entity.id
_entity.type
_entity.pdbx_description
1 polymer ?
#
loop_
_entity_poly.entity_id
_entity_poly.type
_entity_poly.pdbx_seq_one_letter_code
_entity_poly.pdbx_strand_id
1 'polypeptide(L)'
;MKKIFIGLLLLQSQLMAQSTLLKDFLTPPNAAKPRVWWHWMNGNISKEGIQKDLDWMKKTGIGGFQNFDANLFTPLVVPKKLVFMDPDWKDAFKFTTDMAVKNGLEMAIAGSPGWSVTGGPWVEPKDAMKKIVWSEVLIKGGETFNGKLPALPNNIGKYQEVPESGGGISGGFVGIKPEFAADAFVIAYKLSDKEKHLPQMNPKITVSGGDFDFKGLLDHDIKTFYAIPPMEVGQDMYVQYSFDKSQTFRAFAVSGASQDPLAEFNGAPENRSLKVSDDGINWRTVGKVSGSTVPFNTVSIPITTAKYWRMCFQTLPITVSPMLAMMGAPSPTKPDGVNVAEFVLFNTSRINQSEDKAGFSPWKEDSEYGDLSFKSEIPDVIQSQNTIDLTSKMSADGSLNWTAPTSGEWIILRLGFSLTGRQNHPASPEATGLEVDKLDKEAVKKYINTYLDLYKDATGGQLGAKGLEYMALDSYEAGHMNWTLNMPQEFQKRRGYSLLKYLPVLTGRVVNGLDESEKFLWDFRKTIGEMIAENHYDVIGEELAKRGMKRYTESHEGGRIYLADGMDVKRNADIPMAAMWTPGSLVPGPDEEVRSEADIREAASVAHIYGKPFVAAESMTSVGKPFQEYPEKLKRTADLELASGLNRFVIHTSVHQPLDKSPGFSLGPFGQYFSRLETWSGAGAKAWMDYLGRSSYMLQQGRNVADILYLYGENTNITWISRKSLPNIPKGFEFDFVNSSALINAIQPKNGQLFAQSGNTYEVLMLDESTKMMTLSVLKKIKTLVDAGVKIVGAKPVKSPSLADNDAEFQNLAAEIWKSNQITSVEKLNFQPDLKISGTTNKVLFRHRNTGFNSAQLNQASSNQSTDIYWLNNRSDSPTTAEVSFRVIGKIPELWNAQTGKTEKLSYQIKDGRTIVPLKFESWDAYFVVFKEKASAQSYEKPKTTETLLTTIHKPWKVSFSNQSAIFDKLTSWHENSDANIKYFSGTASYENSFNFDIKASKVDRIRSVILDLGDVKNIAEVFVNGQKIGTVWKKPFNVDIGSALKAGENKIKIDVTNTWVNRLIGDAQPNAIKTTFTTMPFYGANSPLEPAGLLGEVKVIGVK
;
A
#
# COMPACT_ATOMS: atom_id res chain seq x y z
N MET A 1 31.22 62.12 3.26
CA MET A 1 31.25 60.82 3.98
C MET A 1 29.87 60.26 4.37
N LYS A 2 28.86 61.06 4.77
CA LYS A 2 27.52 60.54 5.14
C LYS A 2 26.65 59.96 4.00
N LYS A 3 26.91 60.31 2.72
CA LYS A 3 26.16 59.74 1.57
C LYS A 3 26.69 58.38 1.07
N ILE A 4 27.90 57.99 1.45
CA ILE A 4 28.50 56.68 1.07
C ILE A 4 28.10 55.59 2.08
N PHE A 5 27.87 55.95 3.34
CA PHE A 5 27.43 55.01 4.39
C PHE A 5 25.96 54.56 4.24
N ILE A 6 25.07 55.41 3.72
CA ILE A 6 23.66 55.05 3.49
C ILE A 6 23.50 54.16 2.24
N GLY A 7 24.38 54.32 1.24
CA GLY A 7 24.43 53.43 0.07
C GLY A 7 24.90 52.01 0.40
N LEU A 8 25.86 51.85 1.33
CA LEU A 8 26.34 50.52 1.76
C LEU A 8 25.34 49.79 2.68
N LEU A 9 24.56 50.50 3.50
CA LEU A 9 23.50 49.89 4.32
C LEU A 9 22.27 49.47 3.50
N LEU A 10 21.95 50.18 2.42
CA LEU A 10 20.88 49.79 1.49
C LEU A 10 21.29 48.61 0.60
N LEU A 11 22.55 48.50 0.18
CA LEU A 11 23.06 47.32 -0.54
C LEU A 11 23.17 46.07 0.35
N GLN A 12 23.45 46.21 1.65
CA GLN A 12 23.43 45.07 2.58
C GLN A 12 22.01 44.58 2.90
N SER A 13 21.00 45.45 2.82
CA SER A 13 19.60 45.05 3.03
C SER A 13 18.96 44.32 1.82
N GLN A 14 19.45 44.57 0.60
CA GLN A 14 19.00 43.84 -0.61
C GLN A 14 19.71 42.50 -0.82
N LEU A 15 20.88 42.29 -0.22
CA LEU A 15 21.63 41.03 -0.30
C LEU A 15 21.18 39.96 0.73
N MET A 16 20.23 40.26 1.62
CA MET A 16 19.79 39.35 2.70
C MET A 16 18.31 38.91 2.65
N ALA A 17 17.58 39.21 1.57
CA ALA A 17 16.21 38.72 1.40
C ALA A 17 16.08 37.73 0.23
N GLN A 18 16.90 36.68 0.19
CA GLN A 18 16.42 35.46 -0.48
C GLN A 18 15.11 35.07 0.21
N SER A 19 14.02 34.94 -0.54
CA SER A 19 12.76 34.47 0.05
C SER A 19 13.02 33.16 0.78
N THR A 20 12.46 33.02 1.99
CA THR A 20 12.52 31.79 2.81
C THR A 20 12.30 30.53 1.98
N LEU A 21 11.39 30.58 0.99
CA LEU A 21 11.17 29.51 0.01
C LEU A 21 12.43 29.02 -0.73
N LEU A 22 13.27 29.93 -1.26
CA LEU A 22 14.48 29.54 -2.00
C LEU A 22 15.56 29.02 -1.07
N LYS A 23 15.73 29.66 0.09
CA LYS A 23 16.71 29.23 1.10
C LYS A 23 16.43 27.79 1.55
N ASP A 24 15.18 27.50 1.88
CA ASP A 24 14.76 26.21 2.40
C ASP A 24 14.61 25.17 1.26
N PHE A 25 14.41 25.59 0.00
CA PHE A 25 14.59 24.71 -1.15
C PHE A 25 16.05 24.30 -1.33
N LEU A 26 17.00 25.21 -1.20
CA LEU A 26 18.42 24.88 -1.33
C LEU A 26 18.92 24.00 -0.17
N THR A 27 18.43 24.27 1.04
CA THR A 27 18.74 23.54 2.27
C THR A 27 17.45 23.08 2.96
N PRO A 28 16.88 21.93 2.55
CA PRO A 28 15.61 21.44 3.09
C PRO A 28 15.60 21.34 4.63
N PRO A 29 14.56 21.86 5.29
CA PRO A 29 14.40 21.70 6.74
C PRO A 29 14.17 20.22 7.08
N ASN A 30 14.34 19.85 8.36
CA ASN A 30 14.24 18.44 8.75
C ASN A 30 12.88 17.80 8.40
N ALA A 31 11.80 18.58 8.45
CA ALA A 31 10.45 18.12 8.07
C ALA A 31 10.32 17.70 6.58
N ALA A 32 11.19 18.20 5.70
CA ALA A 32 11.19 17.87 4.28
C ALA A 32 12.15 16.72 3.93
N LYS A 33 13.09 16.38 4.81
CA LYS A 33 14.06 15.30 4.57
C LYS A 33 13.37 13.93 4.54
N PRO A 34 13.84 12.98 3.71
CA PRO A 34 13.38 11.59 3.76
C PRO A 34 13.59 10.95 5.13
N ARG A 35 12.75 9.98 5.48
CA ARG A 35 12.97 9.00 6.55
C ARG A 35 13.40 7.67 5.92
N VAL A 36 13.78 6.72 6.76
CA VAL A 36 14.04 5.33 6.36
C VAL A 36 13.38 4.36 7.31
N TRP A 37 12.97 3.18 6.84
CA TRP A 37 12.77 2.04 7.73
C TRP A 37 14.13 1.51 8.17
N TRP A 38 14.31 1.19 9.45
CA TRP A 38 15.56 0.76 10.03
C TRP A 38 15.35 -0.51 10.86
N HIS A 39 15.50 -1.65 10.18
CA HIS A 39 15.25 -2.97 10.74
C HIS A 39 16.46 -3.51 11.50
N TRP A 40 16.21 -3.97 12.72
CA TRP A 40 17.13 -4.75 13.54
C TRP A 40 16.84 -6.23 13.31
N MET A 41 17.80 -6.93 12.70
CA MET A 41 17.57 -8.27 12.18
C MET A 41 17.98 -9.36 13.17
N ASN A 42 17.00 -10.06 13.73
CA ASN A 42 17.16 -11.24 14.58
C ASN A 42 18.13 -11.02 15.76
N GLY A 43 18.03 -9.86 16.43
CA GLY A 43 18.87 -9.50 17.58
C GLY A 43 20.35 -9.25 17.25
N ASN A 44 20.74 -9.17 15.96
CA ASN A 44 22.08 -8.77 15.55
C ASN A 44 22.24 -7.24 15.67
N ILE A 45 22.48 -6.78 16.88
CA ILE A 45 22.52 -5.35 17.21
C ILE A 45 23.84 -5.00 17.90
N SER A 46 24.46 -3.89 17.50
CA SER A 46 25.65 -3.36 18.18
C SER A 46 25.58 -1.85 18.32
N LYS A 47 25.96 -1.31 19.50
CA LYS A 47 26.01 0.15 19.74
C LYS A 47 26.94 0.88 18.76
N GLU A 48 28.05 0.24 18.38
CA GLU A 48 28.97 0.78 17.37
C GLU A 48 28.31 0.86 15.99
N GLY A 49 27.59 -0.17 15.56
CA GLY A 49 26.82 -0.14 14.32
C GLY A 49 25.74 0.93 14.36
N ILE A 50 25.01 1.06 15.48
CA ILE A 50 23.97 2.08 15.68
C ILE A 50 24.56 3.48 15.49
N GLN A 51 25.69 3.77 16.16
CA GLN A 51 26.38 5.04 16.04
C GLN A 51 26.72 5.36 14.57
N LYS A 52 27.32 4.39 13.86
CA LYS A 52 27.73 4.56 12.46
C LYS A 52 26.54 4.74 11.51
N ASP A 53 25.47 4.01 11.72
CA ASP A 53 24.24 4.13 10.93
C ASP A 53 23.61 5.51 11.11
N LEU A 54 23.43 5.97 12.36
CA LEU A 54 22.80 7.25 12.65
C LEU A 54 23.67 8.46 12.25
N ASP A 55 24.99 8.35 12.37
CA ASP A 55 25.90 9.39 11.87
C ASP A 55 25.90 9.47 10.34
N TRP A 56 25.83 8.32 9.67
CA TRP A 56 25.67 8.26 8.21
C TRP A 56 24.34 8.92 7.79
N MET A 57 23.23 8.57 8.45
CA MET A 57 21.91 9.16 8.18
C MET A 57 21.94 10.70 8.29
N LYS A 58 22.50 11.23 9.38
CA LYS A 58 22.66 12.68 9.56
C LYS A 58 23.53 13.31 8.46
N LYS A 59 24.64 12.68 8.11
CA LYS A 59 25.60 13.17 7.11
C LYS A 59 25.00 13.20 5.69
N THR A 60 24.19 12.20 5.33
CA THR A 60 23.57 12.10 4.00
C THR A 60 22.29 12.92 3.86
N GLY A 61 21.72 13.40 4.96
CA GLY A 61 20.52 14.26 4.93
C GLY A 61 19.22 13.49 5.12
N ILE A 62 19.27 12.31 5.74
CA ILE A 62 18.08 11.62 6.27
C ILE A 62 17.61 12.37 7.52
N GLY A 63 16.29 12.57 7.64
CA GLY A 63 15.66 13.35 8.71
C GLY A 63 15.15 12.53 9.89
N GLY A 64 15.12 11.20 9.77
CA GLY A 64 14.65 10.29 10.80
C GLY A 64 14.57 8.84 10.34
N PHE A 65 14.16 7.96 11.24
CA PHE A 65 14.01 6.53 10.99
C PHE A 65 12.81 5.94 11.73
N GLN A 66 12.27 4.85 11.19
CA GLN A 66 11.26 4.02 11.84
C GLN A 66 11.91 2.68 12.18
N ASN A 67 12.02 2.34 13.46
CA ASN A 67 12.71 1.14 13.92
C ASN A 67 11.77 -0.04 14.05
N PHE A 68 12.26 -1.21 13.62
CA PHE A 68 11.58 -2.49 13.66
C PHE A 68 12.53 -3.53 14.25
N ASP A 69 12.08 -4.31 15.23
CA ASP A 69 12.81 -5.50 15.69
C ASP A 69 12.20 -6.72 14.99
N ALA A 70 12.87 -7.16 13.91
CA ALA A 70 12.32 -8.09 12.94
C ALA A 70 13.14 -9.38 12.87
N ASN A 71 12.46 -10.50 12.60
CA ASN A 71 13.10 -11.80 12.50
C ASN A 71 12.75 -12.49 11.18
N LEU A 72 13.64 -12.38 10.18
CA LEU A 72 13.52 -13.06 8.89
C LEU A 72 14.86 -13.65 8.46
N PHE A 73 14.94 -14.98 8.33
CA PHE A 73 16.03 -15.71 7.65
C PHE A 73 17.46 -15.18 7.88
N THR A 74 17.74 -14.65 9.07
CA THR A 74 18.99 -13.91 9.34
C THR A 74 19.90 -14.72 10.26
N PRO A 75 21.12 -15.06 9.84
CA PRO A 75 22.07 -15.74 10.70
C PRO A 75 22.50 -14.85 11.89
N LEU A 76 22.75 -15.46 13.04
CA LEU A 76 23.34 -14.78 14.18
C LEU A 76 24.86 -14.70 13.98
N VAL A 77 25.40 -13.50 13.83
CA VAL A 77 26.83 -13.24 13.59
C VAL A 77 27.45 -12.29 14.61
N VAL A 78 26.65 -11.72 15.50
CA VAL A 78 27.13 -10.96 16.66
C VAL A 78 27.47 -11.93 17.81
N PRO A 79 28.40 -11.57 18.72
CA PRO A 79 28.78 -12.44 19.84
C PRO A 79 27.64 -12.79 20.80
N LYS A 80 26.65 -11.91 20.93
CA LYS A 80 25.48 -12.07 21.79
C LYS A 80 24.22 -11.56 21.08
N LYS A 81 23.21 -12.41 20.93
CA LYS A 81 21.87 -12.01 20.48
C LYS A 81 21.26 -11.07 21.51
N LEU A 82 20.80 -9.88 21.09
CA LEU A 82 19.99 -9.02 21.94
C LEU A 82 18.52 -9.41 21.74
N VAL A 83 17.90 -9.96 22.78
CA VAL A 83 16.50 -10.39 22.78
C VAL A 83 15.60 -9.18 23.09
N PHE A 84 14.49 -9.05 22.36
CA PHE A 84 13.57 -7.93 22.52
C PHE A 84 13.20 -7.67 24.00
N MET A 85 13.36 -6.42 24.44
CA MET A 85 13.07 -5.93 25.80
C MET A 85 13.89 -6.51 26.96
N ASP A 86 14.88 -7.39 26.70
CA ASP A 86 15.90 -7.74 27.70
C ASP A 86 16.77 -6.52 28.08
N PRO A 87 17.45 -6.53 29.24
CA PRO A 87 18.25 -5.40 29.70
C PRO A 87 19.24 -4.84 28.66
N ASP A 88 19.95 -5.72 27.93
CA ASP A 88 20.93 -5.29 26.93
C ASP A 88 20.29 -4.72 25.66
N TRP A 89 19.11 -5.22 25.27
CA TRP A 89 18.34 -4.66 24.16
C TRP A 89 17.82 -3.27 24.53
N LYS A 90 17.28 -3.11 25.74
CA LYS A 90 16.82 -1.81 26.25
C LYS A 90 17.96 -0.81 26.35
N ASP A 91 19.15 -1.24 26.77
CA ASP A 91 20.35 -0.41 26.79
C ASP A 91 20.79 0.04 25.37
N ALA A 92 20.70 -0.84 24.37
CA ALA A 92 20.93 -0.49 22.96
C ALA A 92 19.86 0.47 22.41
N PHE A 93 18.59 0.27 22.76
CA PHE A 93 17.48 1.12 22.35
C PHE A 93 17.53 2.51 23.01
N LYS A 94 17.92 2.57 24.29
CA LYS A 94 18.18 3.83 24.98
C LYS A 94 19.34 4.59 24.32
N PHE A 95 20.43 3.89 24.00
CA PHE A 95 21.57 4.48 23.28
C PHE A 95 21.14 5.04 21.91
N THR A 96 20.31 4.30 21.18
CA THR A 96 19.69 4.75 19.92
C THR A 96 18.89 6.04 20.12
N THR A 97 18.06 6.08 21.15
CA THR A 97 17.21 7.24 21.48
C THR A 97 18.06 8.48 21.79
N ASP A 98 19.09 8.34 22.63
CA ASP A 98 20.00 9.43 22.98
C ASP A 98 20.76 9.93 21.74
N MET A 99 21.15 9.02 20.85
CA MET A 99 21.81 9.33 19.59
C MET A 99 20.91 10.03 18.58
N ALA A 100 19.65 9.60 18.45
CA ALA A 100 18.66 10.26 17.60
C ALA A 100 18.44 11.70 18.06
N VAL A 101 18.27 11.94 19.37
CA VAL A 101 18.16 13.28 19.96
C VAL A 101 19.41 14.12 19.66
N LYS A 102 20.61 13.57 19.87
CA LYS A 102 21.88 14.26 19.57
C LYS A 102 22.03 14.62 18.10
N ASN A 103 21.51 13.77 17.21
CA ASN A 103 21.62 13.96 15.76
C ASN A 103 20.45 14.74 15.15
N GLY A 104 19.40 15.04 15.92
CA GLY A 104 18.19 15.71 15.43
C GLY A 104 17.39 14.85 14.46
N LEU A 105 17.40 13.53 14.66
CA LEU A 105 16.68 12.56 13.85
C LEU A 105 15.33 12.27 14.50
N GLU A 106 14.26 12.37 13.71
CA GLU A 106 12.93 11.90 14.11
C GLU A 106 12.97 10.38 14.30
N MET A 107 12.35 9.89 15.38
CA MET A 107 12.33 8.48 15.72
C MET A 107 10.89 7.95 15.77
N ALA A 108 10.65 6.82 15.11
CA ALA A 108 9.42 6.06 15.22
C ALA A 108 9.68 4.58 15.54
N ILE A 109 8.64 3.88 16.03
CA ILE A 109 8.60 2.42 16.18
C ILE A 109 7.38 1.85 15.45
N ALA A 110 7.39 0.56 15.15
CA ALA A 110 6.19 -0.16 14.69
C ALA A 110 5.07 -0.22 15.76
N GLY A 111 3.87 -0.63 15.33
CA GLY A 111 2.72 -0.87 16.21
C GLY A 111 2.81 -2.14 17.06
N SER A 112 3.76 -3.03 16.75
CA SER A 112 4.02 -4.30 17.44
C SER A 112 5.49 -4.74 17.26
N PRO A 113 6.01 -5.70 18.04
CA PRO A 113 7.26 -6.37 17.69
C PRO A 113 7.15 -7.05 16.32
N GLY A 114 8.24 -7.13 15.55
CA GLY A 114 8.15 -7.35 14.10
C GLY A 114 7.82 -6.02 13.40
N TRP A 115 6.80 -6.04 12.54
CA TRP A 115 6.30 -4.82 11.89
C TRP A 115 4.78 -4.66 11.98
N SER A 116 3.99 -5.76 11.88
CA SER A 116 2.54 -5.66 11.98
C SER A 116 1.85 -6.83 12.72
N VAL A 117 0.64 -6.61 13.24
CA VAL A 117 -0.07 -5.31 13.31
C VAL A 117 -0.05 -4.78 14.73
N THR A 118 -0.70 -5.49 15.65
CA THR A 118 -0.83 -5.12 17.09
C THR A 118 -1.02 -6.38 17.94
N GLY A 119 -0.04 -7.27 17.87
CA GLY A 119 0.03 -8.49 18.67
C GLY A 119 1.24 -8.50 19.59
N GLY A 120 1.23 -9.44 20.54
CA GLY A 120 2.33 -9.68 21.46
C GLY A 120 1.98 -10.70 22.54
N PRO A 121 2.97 -11.24 23.27
CA PRO A 121 2.76 -12.30 24.27
C PRO A 121 1.87 -11.88 25.46
N TRP A 122 1.62 -10.58 25.63
CA TRP A 122 0.73 -10.04 26.66
C TRP A 122 -0.75 -9.99 26.25
N VAL A 123 -1.11 -10.38 25.02
CA VAL A 123 -2.50 -10.49 24.58
C VAL A 123 -3.07 -11.83 25.04
N GLU A 124 -3.96 -11.78 26.03
CA GLU A 124 -4.67 -12.96 26.52
C GLU A 124 -5.67 -13.49 25.48
N PRO A 125 -5.96 -14.80 25.44
CA PRO A 125 -6.95 -15.39 24.52
C PRO A 125 -8.29 -14.65 24.45
N LYS A 126 -8.86 -14.22 25.58
CA LYS A 126 -10.12 -13.45 25.62
C LYS A 126 -10.04 -12.07 24.94
N ASP A 127 -8.85 -11.47 24.88
CA ASP A 127 -8.57 -10.14 24.34
C ASP A 127 -8.11 -10.23 22.87
N ALA A 128 -7.98 -11.44 22.30
CA ALA A 128 -7.51 -11.68 20.94
C ALA A 128 -8.64 -11.64 19.90
N MET A 129 -8.28 -11.54 18.61
CA MET A 129 -9.20 -11.54 17.47
C MET A 129 -10.12 -12.77 17.42
N LYS A 130 -11.40 -12.54 17.12
CA LYS A 130 -12.46 -13.56 17.25
C LYS A 130 -13.21 -13.78 15.95
N LYS A 131 -13.61 -15.03 15.74
CA LYS A 131 -14.54 -15.45 14.70
C LYS A 131 -15.83 -15.96 15.32
N ILE A 132 -16.97 -15.68 14.70
CA ILE A 132 -18.23 -16.32 15.07
C ILE A 132 -18.16 -17.81 14.73
N VAL A 133 -18.70 -18.65 15.61
CA VAL A 133 -18.84 -20.10 15.43
C VAL A 133 -20.21 -20.56 15.90
N TRP A 134 -20.67 -21.71 15.44
CA TRP A 134 -21.99 -22.22 15.81
C TRP A 134 -22.09 -23.74 15.80
N SER A 135 -23.09 -24.23 16.53
CA SER A 135 -23.60 -25.60 16.44
C SER A 135 -25.13 -25.59 16.28
N GLU A 136 -25.65 -26.61 15.60
CA GLU A 136 -27.08 -26.73 15.27
C GLU A 136 -27.66 -28.04 15.82
N VAL A 137 -28.92 -27.98 16.27
CA VAL A 137 -29.73 -29.15 16.61
C VAL A 137 -31.07 -29.06 15.89
N LEU A 138 -31.41 -30.10 15.13
CA LEU A 138 -32.73 -30.26 14.52
C LEU A 138 -33.71 -30.88 15.52
N ILE A 139 -34.89 -30.29 15.67
CA ILE A 139 -35.99 -30.80 16.49
C ILE A 139 -37.33 -30.67 15.77
N LYS A 140 -38.26 -31.61 15.98
CA LYS A 140 -39.60 -31.50 15.41
C LYS A 140 -40.50 -30.63 16.29
N GLY A 141 -41.45 -29.97 15.63
CA GLY A 141 -42.51 -29.22 16.27
C GLY A 141 -43.30 -30.05 17.28
N GLY A 142 -43.51 -29.49 18.48
CA GLY A 142 -44.17 -30.18 19.59
C GLY A 142 -43.25 -31.10 20.41
N GLU A 143 -42.04 -31.41 19.94
CA GLU A 143 -41.05 -32.15 20.72
C GLU A 143 -40.31 -31.23 21.70
N THR A 144 -39.86 -31.81 22.82
CA THR A 144 -39.04 -31.12 23.82
C THR A 144 -37.60 -31.54 23.68
N PHE A 145 -36.71 -30.58 23.44
CA PHE A 145 -35.28 -30.78 23.62
C PHE A 145 -34.98 -30.72 25.12
N ASN A 146 -34.39 -31.78 25.67
CA ASN A 146 -33.95 -31.82 27.07
C ASN A 146 -32.58 -32.49 27.12
N GLY A 147 -31.53 -31.68 27.10
CA GLY A 147 -30.16 -32.19 27.03
C GLY A 147 -29.14 -31.06 26.89
N LYS A 148 -27.89 -31.43 26.64
CA LYS A 148 -26.82 -30.49 26.34
C LYS A 148 -26.76 -30.19 24.86
N LEU A 149 -26.73 -28.91 24.50
CA LEU A 149 -26.46 -28.51 23.13
C LEU A 149 -25.00 -28.88 22.76
N PRO A 150 -24.72 -29.23 21.49
CA PRO A 150 -23.37 -29.53 21.05
C PRO A 150 -22.40 -28.40 21.39
N ALA A 151 -21.17 -28.76 21.74
CA ALA A 151 -20.12 -27.79 22.03
C ALA A 151 -19.78 -26.95 20.79
N LEU A 152 -19.38 -25.70 21.03
CA LEU A 152 -18.88 -24.83 19.97
C LEU A 152 -17.44 -25.19 19.60
N PRO A 153 -17.02 -25.03 18.34
CA PRO A 153 -15.62 -25.09 17.96
C PRO A 153 -14.77 -24.14 18.80
N ASN A 154 -13.70 -24.64 19.43
CA ASN A 154 -12.84 -23.90 20.34
C ASN A 154 -11.40 -23.71 19.83
N ASN A 155 -11.05 -24.29 18.68
CA ASN A 155 -9.72 -24.19 18.11
C ASN A 155 -9.50 -22.86 17.39
N ILE A 156 -8.22 -22.47 17.30
CA ILE A 156 -7.79 -21.41 16.39
C ILE A 156 -7.99 -21.81 14.91
N GLY A 157 -8.22 -20.82 14.05
CA GLY A 157 -8.40 -21.00 12.62
C GLY A 157 -9.37 -19.99 12.02
N LYS A 158 -9.53 -20.01 10.69
CA LYS A 158 -10.32 -19.01 9.94
C LYS A 158 -11.83 -19.21 9.98
N TYR A 159 -12.32 -20.45 10.10
CA TYR A 159 -13.74 -20.74 10.00
C TYR A 159 -14.09 -22.01 10.78
N GLN A 160 -15.09 -21.92 11.67
CA GLN A 160 -15.58 -23.05 12.48
C GLN A 160 -14.43 -23.90 13.07
N GLU A 161 -14.45 -25.22 12.93
CA GLU A 161 -13.41 -26.12 13.43
C GLU A 161 -12.20 -26.30 12.48
N VAL A 162 -12.16 -25.61 11.34
CA VAL A 162 -11.02 -25.71 10.42
C VAL A 162 -9.77 -25.17 11.11
N PRO A 163 -8.72 -25.99 11.31
CA PRO A 163 -7.53 -25.55 12.01
C PRO A 163 -6.76 -24.54 11.18
N GLU A 164 -6.02 -23.67 11.86
CA GLU A 164 -5.07 -22.79 11.19
C GLU A 164 -4.04 -23.62 10.40
N SER A 165 -4.04 -23.47 9.07
CA SER A 165 -3.04 -24.07 8.19
C SER A 165 -1.67 -23.48 8.52
N GLY A 166 -0.65 -24.34 8.64
CA GLY A 166 0.69 -23.97 9.08
C GLY A 166 1.32 -22.76 8.36
N GLY A 167 2.31 -22.19 9.02
CA GLY A 167 2.92 -20.88 8.80
C GLY A 167 3.22 -20.45 7.38
N GLY A 168 2.79 -19.22 7.06
CA GLY A 168 3.22 -18.50 5.86
C GLY A 168 4.73 -18.19 5.87
N ILE A 169 5.12 -17.17 5.10
CA ILE A 169 6.51 -16.72 4.90
C ILE A 169 7.26 -16.50 6.25
N SER A 170 6.53 -16.18 7.32
CA SER A 170 7.05 -15.89 8.67
C SER A 170 7.20 -17.11 9.60
N GLY A 171 6.87 -18.33 9.15
CA GLY A 171 6.90 -19.53 9.99
C GLY A 171 5.57 -19.85 10.69
N GLY A 172 5.52 -21.01 11.38
CA GLY A 172 4.31 -21.55 12.03
C GLY A 172 3.91 -20.83 13.32
N PHE A 173 2.75 -21.22 13.87
CA PHE A 173 2.27 -20.72 15.16
C PHE A 173 3.33 -20.88 16.26
N VAL A 174 3.63 -19.80 16.97
CA VAL A 174 4.63 -19.76 18.04
C VAL A 174 3.94 -19.95 19.40
N GLY A 175 4.41 -20.89 20.20
CA GLY A 175 3.89 -21.19 21.53
C GLY A 175 2.76 -22.23 21.52
N ILE A 176 1.97 -22.27 22.60
CA ILE A 176 0.86 -23.22 22.77
C ILE A 176 -0.37 -22.67 22.08
N LYS A 177 -0.97 -23.46 21.18
CA LYS A 177 -2.24 -23.11 20.52
C LYS A 177 -3.36 -23.05 21.58
N PRO A 178 -4.01 -21.90 21.79
CA PRO A 178 -5.08 -21.80 22.77
C PRO A 178 -6.35 -22.50 22.27
N GLU A 179 -7.07 -23.12 23.20
CA GLU A 179 -8.46 -23.51 23.01
C GLU A 179 -9.35 -22.50 23.75
N PHE A 180 -10.26 -21.87 23.01
CA PHE A 180 -11.16 -20.85 23.55
C PHE A 180 -12.45 -20.83 22.76
N ALA A 181 -13.57 -20.96 23.47
CA ALA A 181 -14.90 -20.69 22.96
C ALA A 181 -15.74 -20.02 24.05
N ALA A 182 -16.60 -19.10 23.65
CA ALA A 182 -17.58 -18.49 24.53
C ALA A 182 -18.93 -18.35 23.80
N ASP A 183 -20.01 -18.54 24.54
CA ASP A 183 -21.37 -18.40 24.05
C ASP A 183 -21.73 -16.93 23.76
N ALA A 184 -22.53 -16.70 22.73
CA ALA A 184 -23.10 -15.39 22.41
C ALA A 184 -24.64 -15.44 22.47
N PHE A 185 -25.25 -16.34 21.70
CA PHE A 185 -26.71 -16.45 21.58
C PHE A 185 -27.16 -17.90 21.44
N VAL A 186 -28.35 -18.20 21.93
CA VAL A 186 -29.08 -19.41 21.54
C VAL A 186 -30.41 -18.95 20.97
N ILE A 187 -30.66 -19.27 19.71
CA ILE A 187 -31.94 -18.97 19.07
C ILE A 187 -32.58 -20.23 18.51
N ALA A 188 -33.88 -20.21 18.29
CA ALA A 188 -34.57 -21.22 17.51
C ALA A 188 -35.37 -20.60 16.37
N TYR A 189 -35.37 -21.25 15.21
CA TYR A 189 -36.16 -20.85 14.06
C TYR A 189 -36.72 -22.06 13.32
N LYS A 190 -37.89 -21.89 12.71
CA LYS A 190 -38.53 -22.93 11.91
C LYS A 190 -37.87 -23.00 10.52
N LEU A 191 -37.56 -24.21 10.06
CA LEU A 191 -37.14 -24.47 8.68
C LEU A 191 -38.31 -24.36 7.71
N SER A 192 -37.99 -24.12 6.44
CA SER A 192 -38.97 -24.24 5.37
C SER A 192 -39.47 -25.68 5.28
N ASP A 193 -40.79 -25.88 5.16
CA ASP A 193 -41.36 -27.23 4.96
C ASP A 193 -40.89 -27.87 3.62
N LYS A 194 -40.19 -27.12 2.77
CA LYS A 194 -39.56 -27.59 1.53
C LYS A 194 -38.12 -28.09 1.73
N GLU A 195 -37.47 -27.74 2.83
CA GLU A 195 -36.08 -28.15 3.08
C GLU A 195 -36.01 -29.66 3.28
N LYS A 196 -35.03 -30.29 2.62
CA LYS A 196 -34.76 -31.72 2.75
C LYS A 196 -33.26 -31.92 2.92
N HIS A 197 -32.89 -32.74 3.89
CA HIS A 197 -31.48 -33.05 4.11
C HIS A 197 -30.98 -34.04 3.06
N LEU A 198 -29.77 -33.81 2.54
CA LEU A 198 -29.20 -34.59 1.44
C LEU A 198 -29.16 -36.12 1.71
N PRO A 199 -28.82 -36.61 2.92
CA PRO A 199 -28.90 -38.04 3.23
C PRO A 199 -30.29 -38.65 3.04
N GLN A 200 -31.37 -37.90 3.25
CA GLN A 200 -32.74 -38.37 3.04
C GLN A 200 -33.06 -38.65 1.56
N MET A 201 -32.21 -38.16 0.63
CA MET A 201 -32.35 -38.36 -0.81
C MET A 201 -31.58 -39.59 -1.33
N ASN A 202 -30.85 -40.30 -0.46
CA ASN A 202 -30.07 -41.50 -0.77
C ASN A 202 -29.16 -41.37 -2.02
N PRO A 203 -28.27 -40.35 -2.10
CA PRO A 203 -27.35 -40.22 -3.22
C PRO A 203 -26.34 -41.38 -3.25
N LYS A 204 -25.97 -41.83 -4.46
CA LYS A 204 -24.76 -42.63 -4.69
C LYS A 204 -23.60 -41.70 -4.97
N ILE A 205 -22.51 -41.86 -4.22
CA ILE A 205 -21.34 -40.98 -4.28
C ILE A 205 -20.20 -41.69 -5.02
N THR A 206 -19.50 -40.99 -5.91
CA THR A 206 -18.29 -41.48 -6.60
C THR A 206 -17.26 -40.36 -6.71
N VAL A 207 -15.97 -40.69 -6.62
CA VAL A 207 -14.86 -39.75 -6.77
C VAL A 207 -13.96 -40.13 -7.96
N SER A 208 -13.23 -39.16 -8.51
CA SER A 208 -12.33 -39.40 -9.65
C SER A 208 -11.10 -40.26 -9.30
N GLY A 209 -10.70 -40.31 -8.04
CA GLY A 209 -9.58 -41.12 -7.54
C GLY A 209 -9.33 -40.93 -6.03
N GLY A 210 -8.42 -41.74 -5.47
CA GLY A 210 -8.05 -41.72 -4.05
C GLY A 210 -8.81 -42.74 -3.19
N ASP A 211 -8.32 -42.98 -1.97
CA ASP A 211 -9.01 -43.78 -0.94
C ASP A 211 -9.98 -42.87 -0.17
N PHE A 212 -11.28 -43.16 -0.27
CA PHE A 212 -12.33 -42.21 0.12
C PHE A 212 -13.44 -42.89 0.93
N ASP A 213 -13.85 -42.32 2.07
CA ASP A 213 -15.06 -42.74 2.82
C ASP A 213 -16.23 -41.83 2.49
N PHE A 214 -17.25 -42.37 1.84
CA PHE A 214 -18.44 -41.65 1.41
C PHE A 214 -19.27 -41.08 2.57
N LYS A 215 -19.16 -41.62 3.78
CA LYS A 215 -19.91 -41.11 4.93
C LYS A 215 -19.37 -39.77 5.42
N GLY A 216 -18.06 -39.53 5.29
CA GLY A 216 -17.43 -38.31 5.79
C GLY A 216 -17.69 -37.06 4.97
N LEU A 217 -18.26 -37.16 3.77
CA LEU A 217 -18.65 -35.97 2.97
C LEU A 217 -19.92 -35.28 3.45
N LEU A 218 -20.66 -35.90 4.37
CA LEU A 218 -22.01 -35.52 4.80
C LEU A 218 -22.17 -35.57 6.33
N ASP A 219 -21.09 -35.75 7.09
CA ASP A 219 -21.12 -35.84 8.55
C ASP A 219 -21.00 -34.48 9.26
N HIS A 220 -20.90 -33.40 8.47
CA HIS A 220 -20.68 -32.03 8.92
C HIS A 220 -19.33 -31.80 9.62
N ASP A 221 -18.39 -32.74 9.52
CA ASP A 221 -17.02 -32.54 9.97
C ASP A 221 -16.20 -31.85 8.87
N ILE A 222 -16.00 -30.54 9.00
CA ILE A 222 -15.27 -29.78 7.98
C ILE A 222 -13.76 -29.71 8.21
N LYS A 223 -13.21 -30.41 9.22
CA LYS A 223 -11.76 -30.52 9.48
C LYS A 223 -11.16 -31.84 8.99
N THR A 224 -11.98 -32.86 8.71
CA THR A 224 -11.51 -34.15 8.19
C THR A 224 -11.45 -34.10 6.66
N PHE A 225 -10.25 -33.95 6.11
CA PHE A 225 -10.03 -33.81 4.66
C PHE A 225 -9.75 -35.14 3.97
N TYR A 226 -10.31 -35.31 2.78
CA TYR A 226 -10.03 -36.40 1.87
C TYR A 226 -9.26 -35.91 0.64
N ALA A 227 -8.11 -36.51 0.38
CA ALA A 227 -7.25 -36.14 -0.74
C ALA A 227 -7.71 -36.79 -2.05
N ILE A 228 -8.01 -35.97 -3.06
CA ILE A 228 -8.31 -36.39 -4.41
C ILE A 228 -7.05 -36.13 -5.27
N PRO A 229 -6.42 -37.16 -5.84
CA PRO A 229 -5.18 -37.01 -6.60
C PRO A 229 -5.42 -36.21 -7.90
N PRO A 230 -4.39 -35.48 -8.38
CA PRO A 230 -4.47 -34.75 -9.64
C PRO A 230 -4.71 -35.69 -10.82
N MET A 231 -5.45 -35.20 -11.82
CA MET A 231 -5.61 -35.84 -13.13
C MET A 231 -4.58 -35.26 -14.12
N GLU A 232 -4.72 -35.52 -15.43
CA GLU A 232 -3.94 -34.77 -16.41
C GLU A 232 -4.32 -33.28 -16.37
N VAL A 233 -3.35 -32.39 -16.65
CA VAL A 233 -3.59 -30.94 -16.66
C VAL A 233 -4.76 -30.60 -17.58
N GLY A 234 -5.72 -29.83 -17.07
CA GLY A 234 -6.96 -29.47 -17.75
C GLY A 234 -8.13 -30.44 -17.53
N GLN A 235 -7.90 -31.64 -16.99
CA GLN A 235 -8.95 -32.58 -16.61
C GLN A 235 -9.49 -32.31 -15.20
N ASP A 236 -10.76 -32.65 -14.99
CA ASP A 236 -11.44 -32.49 -13.70
C ASP A 236 -11.12 -33.65 -12.75
N MET A 237 -10.60 -33.32 -11.57
CA MET A 237 -10.86 -34.09 -10.36
C MET A 237 -12.31 -33.85 -9.93
N TYR A 238 -13.03 -34.84 -9.40
CA TYR A 238 -14.41 -34.63 -9.01
C TYR A 238 -14.90 -35.46 -7.83
N VAL A 239 -15.89 -34.90 -7.13
CA VAL A 239 -16.84 -35.60 -6.25
C VAL A 239 -18.21 -35.56 -6.93
N GLN A 240 -18.84 -36.72 -7.10
CA GLN A 240 -20.12 -36.85 -7.81
C GLN A 240 -21.21 -37.44 -6.92
N TYR A 241 -22.38 -36.81 -6.95
CA TYR A 241 -23.64 -37.40 -6.51
C TYR A 241 -24.47 -37.85 -7.71
N SER A 242 -25.05 -39.04 -7.60
CA SER A 242 -26.01 -39.58 -8.55
C SER A 242 -27.25 -40.07 -7.82
N PHE A 243 -28.41 -39.81 -8.40
CA PHE A 243 -29.71 -40.13 -7.81
C PHE A 243 -30.48 -41.10 -8.70
N ASP A 244 -31.36 -41.90 -8.12
CA ASP A 244 -32.21 -42.80 -8.92
C ASP A 244 -33.21 -42.01 -9.79
N LYS A 245 -33.66 -40.85 -9.31
CA LYS A 245 -34.51 -39.87 -10.02
C LYS A 245 -33.88 -38.49 -9.96
N SER A 246 -34.12 -37.68 -10.99
CA SER A 246 -33.65 -36.29 -11.03
C SER A 246 -34.08 -35.54 -9.77
N GLN A 247 -33.14 -34.84 -9.15
CA GLN A 247 -33.36 -33.98 -7.99
C GLN A 247 -33.20 -32.52 -8.40
N THR A 248 -33.88 -31.63 -7.67
CA THR A 248 -33.80 -30.18 -7.89
C THR A 248 -33.03 -29.52 -6.76
N PHE A 249 -31.97 -28.78 -7.11
CA PHE A 249 -31.17 -28.00 -6.17
C PHE A 249 -31.08 -26.54 -6.59
N ARG A 250 -30.77 -25.69 -5.60
CA ARG A 250 -30.71 -24.23 -5.69
C ARG A 250 -29.39 -23.65 -5.21
N ALA A 251 -28.63 -24.41 -4.44
CA ALA A 251 -27.30 -24.02 -3.98
C ALA A 251 -26.46 -25.27 -3.68
N PHE A 252 -25.17 -25.06 -3.47
CA PHE A 252 -24.25 -26.06 -2.94
C PHE A 252 -23.22 -25.41 -2.02
N ALA A 253 -22.56 -26.21 -1.19
CA ALA A 253 -21.39 -25.81 -0.43
C ALA A 253 -20.26 -26.83 -0.57
N VAL A 254 -19.02 -26.37 -0.48
CA VAL A 254 -17.82 -27.22 -0.53
C VAL A 254 -16.78 -26.76 0.49
N SER A 255 -16.11 -27.70 1.15
CA SER A 255 -15.06 -27.43 2.13
C SER A 255 -13.70 -28.04 1.74
N GLY A 256 -12.59 -27.36 2.05
CA GLY A 256 -11.21 -27.89 2.06
C GLY A 256 -10.33 -27.63 0.83
N ALA A 257 -10.87 -26.99 -0.21
CA ALA A 257 -10.27 -26.98 -1.55
C ALA A 257 -9.24 -25.87 -1.86
N SER A 258 -8.63 -25.24 -0.84
CA SER A 258 -7.54 -24.27 -1.04
C SER A 258 -6.56 -24.27 0.14
N GLN A 259 -5.30 -24.60 -0.12
CA GLN A 259 -4.18 -24.41 0.81
C GLN A 259 -2.95 -23.92 0.04
N ASP A 260 -2.92 -22.63 -0.29
CA ASP A 260 -1.70 -21.96 -0.71
C ASP A 260 -1.29 -20.98 0.41
N PRO A 261 -0.06 -21.08 0.98
CA PRO A 261 0.47 -20.12 1.94
C PRO A 261 0.42 -18.66 1.47
N LEU A 262 0.36 -18.42 0.16
CA LEU A 262 0.21 -17.09 -0.45
C LEU A 262 -1.24 -16.75 -0.86
N ALA A 263 -2.21 -17.62 -0.61
CA ALA A 263 -3.61 -17.38 -0.97
C ALA A 263 -4.17 -16.11 -0.30
N GLU A 264 -3.70 -15.75 0.90
CA GLU A 264 -4.09 -14.50 1.57
C GLU A 264 -3.73 -13.26 0.74
N PHE A 265 -2.65 -13.33 -0.04
CA PHE A 265 -2.19 -12.24 -0.91
C PHE A 265 -2.75 -12.36 -2.34
N ASN A 266 -2.76 -13.58 -2.90
CA ASN A 266 -3.06 -13.83 -4.30
C ASN A 266 -4.52 -14.24 -4.58
N GLY A 267 -5.28 -14.59 -3.54
CA GLY A 267 -6.55 -15.29 -3.66
C GLY A 267 -6.38 -16.80 -3.91
N ALA A 268 -7.47 -17.55 -3.83
CA ALA A 268 -7.50 -18.95 -4.20
C ALA A 268 -7.73 -19.12 -5.72
N PRO A 269 -7.33 -20.27 -6.33
CA PRO A 269 -7.52 -20.50 -7.76
C PRO A 269 -9.00 -20.58 -8.19
N GLU A 270 -9.28 -20.07 -9.39
CA GLU A 270 -10.60 -20.09 -10.05
C GLU A 270 -10.83 -21.38 -10.88
N ASN A 271 -10.48 -22.54 -10.33
CA ASN A 271 -10.54 -23.85 -11.04
C ASN A 271 -11.70 -24.75 -10.58
N ARG A 272 -12.65 -24.20 -9.83
CA ARG A 272 -13.68 -24.95 -9.11
C ARG A 272 -15.07 -24.68 -9.69
N SER A 273 -15.80 -25.73 -10.05
CA SER A 273 -17.14 -25.58 -10.66
C SER A 273 -18.08 -26.74 -10.34
N LEU A 274 -19.37 -26.45 -10.25
CA LEU A 274 -20.42 -27.45 -10.19
C LEU A 274 -20.92 -27.74 -11.61
N LYS A 275 -20.80 -29.00 -12.03
CA LYS A 275 -21.32 -29.51 -13.31
C LYS A 275 -22.46 -30.49 -13.06
N VAL A 276 -23.43 -30.54 -13.96
CA VAL A 276 -24.56 -31.47 -13.89
C VAL A 276 -24.78 -32.20 -15.21
N SER A 277 -25.43 -33.35 -15.12
CA SER A 277 -25.81 -34.17 -16.27
C SER A 277 -27.13 -34.90 -16.00
N ASP A 278 -27.88 -35.13 -17.07
CA ASP A 278 -29.13 -35.90 -17.04
C ASP A 278 -28.89 -37.37 -17.42
N ASP A 279 -27.87 -37.65 -18.24
CA ASP A 279 -27.52 -38.97 -18.77
C ASP A 279 -26.19 -39.52 -18.23
N GLY A 280 -25.37 -38.71 -17.56
CA GLY A 280 -24.04 -39.05 -17.04
C GLY A 280 -22.91 -38.88 -18.07
N ILE A 281 -23.24 -38.45 -19.29
CA ILE A 281 -22.31 -38.31 -20.42
C ILE A 281 -22.15 -36.84 -20.79
N ASN A 282 -23.26 -36.11 -20.94
CA ASN A 282 -23.28 -34.72 -21.35
C ASN A 282 -23.31 -33.81 -20.12
N TRP A 283 -22.25 -33.02 -19.93
CA TRP A 283 -22.06 -32.19 -18.74
C TRP A 283 -22.22 -30.71 -19.05
N ARG A 284 -22.89 -29.98 -18.17
CA ARG A 284 -23.02 -28.52 -18.22
C ARG A 284 -22.64 -27.90 -16.88
N THR A 285 -21.91 -26.79 -16.89
CA THR A 285 -21.60 -26.02 -15.67
C THR A 285 -22.81 -25.21 -15.24
N VAL A 286 -23.17 -25.29 -13.96
CA VAL A 286 -24.30 -24.55 -13.36
C VAL A 286 -23.89 -23.64 -12.20
N GLY A 287 -22.65 -23.76 -11.71
CA GLY A 287 -22.08 -22.86 -10.72
C GLY A 287 -20.55 -22.85 -10.78
N LYS A 288 -19.95 -21.73 -10.39
CA LYS A 288 -18.50 -21.60 -10.20
C LYS A 288 -18.24 -21.18 -8.76
N VAL A 289 -17.21 -21.74 -8.14
CA VAL A 289 -16.77 -21.29 -6.81
C VAL A 289 -15.68 -20.24 -7.04
N SER A 290 -15.88 -19.06 -6.48
CA SER A 290 -14.88 -17.98 -6.52
C SER A 290 -13.59 -18.39 -5.82
N GLY A 291 -12.51 -17.67 -6.09
CA GLY A 291 -11.21 -17.78 -5.44
C GLY A 291 -11.18 -17.30 -3.98
N SER A 292 -12.24 -17.53 -3.21
CA SER A 292 -12.27 -17.23 -1.78
C SER A 292 -11.25 -18.08 -1.01
N THR A 293 -10.58 -17.45 -0.05
CA THR A 293 -9.63 -18.07 0.89
C THR A 293 -10.31 -18.67 2.11
N VAL A 294 -11.63 -18.50 2.24
CA VAL A 294 -12.41 -19.17 3.29
C VAL A 294 -12.47 -20.66 2.94
N PRO A 295 -12.14 -21.56 3.87
CA PRO A 295 -12.07 -23.00 3.58
C PRO A 295 -13.43 -23.63 3.26
N PHE A 296 -14.53 -22.93 3.49
CA PHE A 296 -15.90 -23.33 3.20
C PHE A 296 -16.55 -22.30 2.28
N ASN A 297 -17.14 -22.73 1.15
CA ASN A 297 -17.74 -21.83 0.17
C ASN A 297 -19.15 -22.26 -0.20
N THR A 298 -20.15 -21.41 0.10
CA THR A 298 -21.53 -21.60 -0.35
C THR A 298 -21.79 -20.85 -1.65
N VAL A 299 -22.37 -21.51 -2.64
CA VAL A 299 -22.68 -20.94 -3.96
C VAL A 299 -24.14 -21.16 -4.31
N SER A 300 -24.84 -20.08 -4.62
CA SER A 300 -26.20 -20.13 -5.19
C SER A 300 -26.13 -20.45 -6.68
N ILE A 301 -27.07 -21.27 -7.17
CA ILE A 301 -27.14 -21.70 -8.56
C ILE A 301 -28.55 -21.49 -9.13
N PRO A 302 -28.70 -21.40 -10.46
CA PRO A 302 -30.03 -21.42 -11.06
C PRO A 302 -30.77 -22.68 -10.61
N ILE A 303 -32.10 -22.59 -10.45
CA ILE A 303 -32.92 -23.75 -10.10
C ILE A 303 -32.66 -24.84 -11.14
N THR A 304 -31.98 -25.90 -10.72
CA THR A 304 -31.45 -26.91 -11.63
C THR A 304 -31.97 -28.27 -11.23
N THR A 305 -32.53 -28.98 -12.20
CA THR A 305 -32.96 -30.37 -12.05
C THR A 305 -32.03 -31.26 -12.86
N ALA A 306 -31.43 -32.26 -12.22
CA ALA A 306 -30.52 -33.21 -12.89
C ALA A 306 -30.41 -34.52 -12.08
N LYS A 307 -29.93 -35.57 -12.75
CA LYS A 307 -29.68 -36.88 -12.12
C LYS A 307 -28.27 -37.03 -11.56
N TYR A 308 -27.28 -36.38 -12.18
CA TYR A 308 -25.87 -36.42 -11.80
C TYR A 308 -25.33 -35.02 -11.51
N TRP A 309 -24.57 -34.90 -10.43
CA TRP A 309 -24.04 -33.64 -9.91
C TRP A 309 -22.57 -33.81 -9.54
N ARG A 310 -21.67 -33.07 -10.19
CA ARG A 310 -20.21 -33.14 -9.99
C ARG A 310 -19.69 -31.82 -9.46
N MET A 311 -19.10 -31.83 -8.26
CA MET A 311 -18.16 -30.80 -7.87
C MET A 311 -16.82 -31.11 -8.56
N CYS A 312 -16.41 -30.25 -9.49
CA CYS A 312 -15.21 -30.39 -10.31
C CYS A 312 -14.11 -29.42 -9.88
N PHE A 313 -12.88 -29.92 -9.87
CA PHE A 313 -11.65 -29.17 -9.64
C PHE A 313 -10.72 -29.44 -10.82
N GLN A 314 -10.56 -28.46 -11.70
CA GLN A 314 -9.70 -28.63 -12.87
C GLN A 314 -8.24 -28.71 -12.42
N THR A 315 -7.53 -29.75 -12.87
CA THR A 315 -6.11 -29.91 -12.55
C THR A 315 -5.31 -28.79 -13.22
N LEU A 316 -4.68 -27.95 -12.41
CA LEU A 316 -3.89 -26.81 -12.87
C LEU A 316 -2.47 -27.26 -13.24
N PRO A 317 -1.80 -26.54 -14.16
CA PRO A 317 -0.38 -26.75 -14.40
C PRO A 317 0.43 -26.46 -13.12
N ILE A 318 1.59 -27.10 -13.00
CA ILE A 318 2.55 -26.84 -11.92
C ILE A 318 2.87 -25.35 -11.90
N THR A 319 2.61 -24.70 -10.77
CA THR A 319 2.93 -23.29 -10.56
C THR A 319 4.15 -23.19 -9.65
N VAL A 320 5.22 -22.57 -10.14
CA VAL A 320 6.41 -22.27 -9.33
C VAL A 320 6.29 -20.84 -8.86
N SER A 321 6.09 -20.64 -7.55
CA SER A 321 6.13 -19.28 -6.98
C SER A 321 7.58 -18.79 -6.97
N PRO A 322 7.92 -17.69 -7.68
CA PRO A 322 9.27 -17.12 -7.65
C PRO A 322 9.70 -16.71 -6.23
N MET A 323 8.77 -16.21 -5.42
CA MET A 323 9.02 -15.80 -4.03
C MET A 323 9.40 -17.00 -3.14
N LEU A 324 8.56 -18.04 -3.08
CA LEU A 324 8.88 -19.29 -2.39
C LEU A 324 10.17 -19.96 -2.90
N ALA A 325 10.41 -19.98 -4.22
CA ALA A 325 11.64 -20.51 -4.79
C ALA A 325 12.87 -19.70 -4.35
N MET A 326 12.78 -18.37 -4.31
CA MET A 326 13.83 -17.50 -3.76
C MET A 326 14.08 -17.75 -2.27
N MET A 327 13.07 -18.21 -1.54
CA MET A 327 13.18 -18.60 -0.13
C MET A 327 13.67 -20.04 0.08
N GLY A 328 14.04 -20.74 -1.01
CA GLY A 328 14.55 -22.10 -0.95
C GLY A 328 13.49 -23.19 -0.84
N ALA A 329 12.22 -22.88 -1.10
CA ALA A 329 11.18 -23.90 -1.18
C ALA A 329 11.41 -24.80 -2.41
N PRO A 330 11.23 -26.13 -2.30
CA PRO A 330 11.40 -27.05 -3.43
C PRO A 330 10.36 -26.78 -4.52
N SER A 331 10.77 -26.81 -5.79
CA SER A 331 9.83 -26.71 -6.91
C SER A 331 8.95 -27.96 -6.97
N PRO A 332 7.61 -27.80 -7.06
CA PRO A 332 6.72 -28.94 -7.24
C PRO A 332 7.03 -29.68 -8.55
N THR A 333 7.04 -31.02 -8.50
CA THR A 333 7.36 -31.90 -9.65
C THR A 333 6.13 -32.54 -10.29
N LYS A 334 4.97 -32.39 -9.67
CA LYS A 334 3.66 -32.87 -10.15
C LYS A 334 2.59 -31.83 -9.84
N PRO A 335 1.46 -31.79 -10.58
CA PRO A 335 0.32 -30.97 -10.23
C PRO A 335 -0.22 -31.28 -8.83
N ASP A 336 -0.86 -30.30 -8.20
CA ASP A 336 -1.50 -30.50 -6.90
C ASP A 336 -2.84 -31.24 -7.05
N GLY A 337 -3.10 -32.15 -6.12
CA GLY A 337 -4.44 -32.68 -5.89
C GLY A 337 -5.31 -31.68 -5.14
N VAL A 338 -6.49 -32.10 -4.72
CA VAL A 338 -7.38 -31.27 -3.89
C VAL A 338 -7.78 -32.02 -2.64
N ASN A 339 -7.81 -31.31 -1.51
CA ASN A 339 -8.39 -31.81 -0.27
C ASN A 339 -9.86 -31.38 -0.22
N VAL A 340 -10.77 -32.32 0.03
CA VAL A 340 -12.20 -32.02 0.19
C VAL A 340 -12.65 -32.59 1.52
N ALA A 341 -13.20 -31.76 2.40
CA ALA A 341 -13.81 -32.22 3.64
C ALA A 341 -15.30 -32.50 3.46
N GLU A 342 -16.03 -31.56 2.83
CA GLU A 342 -17.48 -31.64 2.70
C GLU A 342 -17.94 -31.17 1.31
N PHE A 343 -19.02 -31.76 0.80
CA PHE A 343 -19.74 -31.27 -0.38
C PHE A 343 -21.25 -31.47 -0.21
N VAL A 344 -22.01 -30.38 -0.09
CA VAL A 344 -23.45 -30.44 0.20
C VAL A 344 -24.26 -29.79 -0.92
N LEU A 345 -25.36 -30.42 -1.33
CA LEU A 345 -26.35 -29.86 -2.25
C LEU A 345 -27.61 -29.43 -1.46
N PHE A 346 -28.09 -28.21 -1.70
CA PHE A 346 -29.25 -27.64 -1.01
C PHE A 346 -30.45 -27.51 -1.96
N ASN A 347 -31.59 -28.09 -1.57
CA ASN A 347 -32.84 -27.98 -2.34
C ASN A 347 -33.59 -26.67 -2.05
N THR A 348 -33.13 -25.93 -1.04
CA THR A 348 -33.51 -24.58 -0.70
C THR A 348 -32.42 -23.59 -1.07
N SER A 349 -32.79 -22.33 -1.27
CA SER A 349 -31.89 -21.22 -1.52
C SER A 349 -30.93 -21.00 -0.35
N ARG A 350 -29.71 -20.57 -0.69
CA ARG A 350 -28.69 -20.09 0.24
C ARG A 350 -28.15 -18.78 -0.28
N ILE A 351 -27.58 -17.99 0.62
CA ILE A 351 -26.92 -16.75 0.24
C ILE A 351 -25.62 -17.10 -0.48
N ASN A 352 -25.44 -16.54 -1.67
CA ASN A 352 -24.23 -16.75 -2.45
C ASN A 352 -23.02 -16.13 -1.73
N GLN A 353 -21.97 -16.93 -1.50
CA GLN A 353 -20.75 -16.55 -0.79
C GLN A 353 -21.04 -15.96 0.60
N SER A 354 -21.93 -16.63 1.33
CA SER A 354 -22.34 -16.18 2.67
C SER A 354 -21.18 -16.01 3.63
N GLU A 355 -20.15 -16.84 3.53
CA GLU A 355 -19.04 -16.82 4.45
C GLU A 355 -18.20 -15.55 4.29
N ASP A 356 -17.84 -15.20 3.05
CA ASP A 356 -17.15 -13.95 2.77
C ASP A 356 -18.01 -12.74 3.14
N LYS A 357 -19.31 -12.76 2.80
CA LYS A 357 -20.26 -11.70 3.17
C LYS A 357 -20.48 -11.61 4.69
N ALA A 358 -20.30 -12.68 5.45
CA ALA A 358 -20.33 -12.68 6.91
C ALA A 358 -19.00 -12.22 7.52
N GLY A 359 -18.03 -11.75 6.72
CA GLY A 359 -16.80 -11.14 7.20
C GLY A 359 -15.70 -12.13 7.60
N PHE A 360 -15.80 -13.41 7.23
CA PHE A 360 -14.69 -14.36 7.37
C PHE A 360 -13.55 -14.06 6.38
N SER A 361 -13.83 -13.27 5.35
CA SER A 361 -12.84 -12.64 4.48
C SER A 361 -13.25 -11.18 4.17
N PRO A 362 -12.36 -10.37 3.59
CA PRO A 362 -12.64 -8.99 3.25
C PRO A 362 -13.45 -8.95 1.95
N TRP A 363 -14.76 -9.10 2.09
CA TRP A 363 -15.67 -9.17 0.94
C TRP A 363 -15.45 -8.04 -0.06
N LYS A 364 -15.28 -8.45 -1.33
CA LYS A 364 -15.01 -7.57 -2.46
C LYS A 364 -16.30 -7.46 -3.25
N GLU A 365 -17.01 -6.35 -3.10
CA GLU A 365 -18.28 -6.11 -3.80
C GLU A 365 -17.99 -5.81 -5.28
N ASP A 366 -17.62 -6.83 -6.05
CA ASP A 366 -17.33 -6.73 -7.49
C ASP A 366 -18.55 -7.13 -8.33
N SER A 367 -18.73 -6.42 -9.45
CA SER A 367 -19.71 -6.72 -10.49
C SER A 367 -19.36 -7.96 -11.32
N GLU A 368 -18.10 -8.41 -11.33
CA GLU A 368 -17.65 -9.58 -12.13
C GLU A 368 -18.22 -10.91 -11.62
N TYR A 369 -18.50 -11.05 -10.32
CA TYR A 369 -19.26 -12.17 -9.74
C TYR A 369 -20.74 -11.84 -9.56
N GLY A 370 -21.19 -10.83 -10.33
CA GLY A 370 -22.47 -10.16 -10.25
C GLY A 370 -23.61 -11.10 -9.87
N ASP A 371 -24.17 -10.79 -8.72
CA ASP A 371 -25.55 -11.06 -8.33
C ASP A 371 -26.20 -12.26 -9.03
N LEU A 372 -25.71 -13.47 -8.70
CA LEU A 372 -26.46 -14.70 -8.94
C LEU A 372 -27.73 -14.76 -8.06
N SER A 373 -28.15 -13.66 -7.43
CA SER A 373 -29.47 -13.58 -6.80
C SER A 373 -30.54 -13.68 -7.88
N PHE A 374 -31.16 -14.84 -7.95
CA PHE A 374 -32.33 -15.03 -8.79
C PHE A 374 -33.44 -14.14 -8.22
N LYS A 375 -33.78 -13.06 -8.94
CA LYS A 375 -34.81 -12.06 -8.58
C LYS A 375 -36.24 -12.62 -8.45
N SER A 376 -36.43 -13.93 -8.56
CA SER A 376 -37.71 -14.58 -8.28
C SER A 376 -37.98 -14.61 -6.78
N GLU A 377 -39.24 -14.52 -6.38
CA GLU A 377 -39.65 -14.84 -5.00
C GLU A 377 -39.08 -16.20 -4.59
N ILE A 378 -38.38 -16.23 -3.46
CA ILE A 378 -37.81 -17.44 -2.87
C ILE A 378 -38.84 -17.94 -1.85
N PRO A 379 -39.61 -18.99 -2.16
CA PRO A 379 -40.71 -19.41 -1.30
C PRO A 379 -40.25 -20.25 -0.09
N ASP A 380 -38.96 -20.33 0.16
CA ASP A 380 -38.28 -21.18 1.14
C ASP A 380 -37.38 -20.38 2.09
N VAL A 381 -37.88 -19.22 2.54
CA VAL A 381 -37.19 -18.31 3.47
C VAL A 381 -37.61 -18.54 4.93
N ILE A 382 -36.68 -18.28 5.86
CA ILE A 382 -36.97 -18.21 7.28
C ILE A 382 -37.69 -16.89 7.56
N GLN A 383 -38.77 -16.93 8.32
CA GLN A 383 -39.51 -15.74 8.73
C GLN A 383 -38.92 -15.19 10.03
N SER A 384 -38.36 -13.98 10.01
CA SER A 384 -37.63 -13.40 11.15
C SER A 384 -38.49 -13.20 12.39
N GLN A 385 -39.80 -12.99 12.22
CA GLN A 385 -40.78 -12.92 13.30
C GLN A 385 -40.97 -14.23 14.06
N ASN A 386 -40.56 -15.37 13.46
CA ASN A 386 -40.65 -16.69 14.08
C ASN A 386 -39.34 -17.14 14.72
N THR A 387 -38.30 -16.30 14.72
CA THR A 387 -37.05 -16.55 15.45
C THR A 387 -37.26 -16.26 16.94
N ILE A 388 -36.98 -17.26 17.77
CA ILE A 388 -37.19 -17.25 19.22
C ILE A 388 -35.83 -17.16 19.92
N ASP A 389 -35.68 -16.20 20.83
CA ASP A 389 -34.49 -16.11 21.68
C ASP A 389 -34.59 -17.09 22.85
N LEU A 390 -33.65 -18.03 22.89
CA LEU A 390 -33.49 -19.04 23.93
C LEU A 390 -32.24 -18.80 24.79
N THR A 391 -31.55 -17.67 24.62
CA THR A 391 -30.26 -17.41 25.27
C THR A 391 -30.37 -17.51 26.79
N SER A 392 -31.43 -16.94 27.38
CA SER A 392 -31.69 -17.00 28.83
C SER A 392 -32.18 -18.37 29.33
N LYS A 393 -32.50 -19.31 28.43
CA LYS A 393 -32.98 -20.66 28.75
C LYS A 393 -31.86 -21.71 28.76
N MET A 394 -30.70 -21.40 28.19
CA MET A 394 -29.53 -22.27 28.27
C MET A 394 -28.80 -22.07 29.60
N SER A 395 -28.55 -23.16 30.31
CA SER A 395 -27.74 -23.16 31.53
C SER A 395 -26.24 -23.02 31.20
N ALA A 396 -25.43 -22.61 32.17
CA ALA A 396 -23.99 -22.39 31.98
C ALA A 396 -23.22 -23.65 31.54
N ASP A 397 -23.75 -24.85 31.78
CA ASP A 397 -23.15 -26.12 31.37
C ASP A 397 -23.59 -26.59 29.98
N GLY A 398 -24.33 -25.74 29.25
CA GLY A 398 -24.87 -25.99 27.92
C GLY A 398 -26.22 -26.71 27.89
N SER A 399 -26.82 -27.01 29.04
CA SER A 399 -28.13 -27.68 29.10
C SER A 399 -29.27 -26.74 28.71
N LEU A 400 -30.18 -27.22 27.87
CA LEU A 400 -31.39 -26.53 27.45
C LEU A 400 -32.61 -27.46 27.64
N ASN A 401 -33.69 -26.89 28.18
CA ASN A 401 -35.00 -27.52 28.21
C ASN A 401 -36.01 -26.60 27.50
N TRP A 402 -36.42 -26.98 26.29
CA TRP A 402 -37.31 -26.18 25.47
C TRP A 402 -38.17 -27.03 24.52
N THR A 403 -39.45 -26.68 24.43
CA THR A 403 -40.44 -27.32 23.54
C THR A 403 -40.68 -26.47 22.31
N ALA A 404 -40.53 -27.07 21.12
CA ALA A 404 -40.77 -26.37 19.86
C ALA A 404 -42.28 -26.07 19.68
N PRO A 405 -42.68 -24.82 19.40
CA PRO A 405 -44.07 -24.37 19.58
C PRO A 405 -45.06 -24.78 18.47
N THR A 406 -44.59 -25.02 17.25
CA THR A 406 -45.46 -25.35 16.10
C THR A 406 -44.92 -26.52 15.31
N SER A 407 -45.80 -27.23 14.57
CA SER A 407 -45.42 -28.32 13.66
C SER A 407 -44.41 -27.89 12.58
N GLY A 408 -43.68 -28.88 12.05
CA GLY A 408 -42.56 -28.71 11.13
C GLY A 408 -41.21 -28.91 11.82
N GLU A 409 -40.12 -28.65 11.13
CA GLU A 409 -38.77 -28.80 11.67
C GLU A 409 -38.21 -27.46 12.16
N TRP A 410 -37.52 -27.50 13.30
CA TRP A 410 -36.91 -26.34 13.94
C TRP A 410 -35.42 -26.58 14.12
N ILE A 411 -34.62 -25.54 13.94
CA ILE A 411 -33.21 -25.52 14.33
C ILE A 411 -33.10 -24.76 15.64
N ILE A 412 -32.42 -25.37 16.62
CA ILE A 412 -31.82 -24.66 17.75
C ILE A 412 -30.37 -24.36 17.35
N LEU A 413 -30.08 -23.07 17.15
CA LEU A 413 -28.78 -22.56 16.76
C LEU A 413 -28.09 -21.97 17.99
N ARG A 414 -27.02 -22.63 18.45
CA ARG A 414 -26.11 -22.12 19.48
C ARG A 414 -24.99 -21.39 18.76
N LEU A 415 -24.94 -20.07 18.89
CA LEU A 415 -23.83 -19.26 18.38
C LEU A 415 -22.92 -18.82 19.52
N GLY A 416 -21.64 -18.77 19.22
CA GLY A 416 -20.65 -18.14 20.05
C GLY A 416 -19.47 -17.70 19.21
N PHE A 417 -18.30 -17.63 19.83
CA PHE A 417 -17.09 -17.19 19.14
C PHE A 417 -15.86 -17.93 19.66
N SER A 418 -14.90 -18.12 18.77
CA SER A 418 -13.57 -18.66 19.06
C SER A 418 -12.50 -17.80 18.41
N LEU A 419 -11.24 -18.16 18.56
CA LEU A 419 -10.13 -17.32 18.13
C LEU A 419 -9.77 -17.54 16.66
N THR A 420 -9.32 -16.49 16.00
CA THR A 420 -8.69 -16.60 14.68
C THR A 420 -7.30 -17.24 14.82
N GLY A 421 -6.55 -16.85 15.87
CA GLY A 421 -5.23 -17.37 16.18
C GLY A 421 -4.07 -16.67 15.48
N ARG A 422 -4.34 -15.56 14.76
CA ARG A 422 -3.26 -14.77 14.13
C ARG A 422 -2.33 -14.18 15.20
N GLN A 423 -1.04 -14.13 14.87
CA GLN A 423 0.01 -13.52 15.70
C GLN A 423 0.70 -12.37 14.96
N ASN A 424 1.30 -11.45 15.70
CA ASN A 424 2.15 -10.41 15.11
C ASN A 424 3.38 -11.03 14.42
N HIS A 425 3.87 -10.38 13.37
CA HIS A 425 4.96 -10.91 12.56
C HIS A 425 5.76 -9.80 11.85
N PRO A 426 6.95 -10.15 11.34
CA PRO A 426 7.80 -11.28 11.73
C PRO A 426 8.59 -10.88 12.99
N ALA A 427 8.11 -11.32 14.15
CA ALA A 427 8.77 -11.08 15.43
C ALA A 427 9.66 -12.26 15.82
N SER A 428 10.59 -12.04 16.74
CA SER A 428 11.28 -13.17 17.39
C SER A 428 10.30 -13.93 18.29
N PRO A 429 10.50 -15.24 18.55
CA PRO A 429 9.54 -16.04 19.30
C PRO A 429 9.18 -15.48 20.69
N GLU A 430 10.13 -14.78 21.33
CA GLU A 430 9.95 -14.16 22.65
C GLU A 430 9.02 -12.94 22.62
N ALA A 431 8.83 -12.34 21.44
CA ALA A 431 7.99 -11.15 21.21
C ALA A 431 6.76 -11.45 20.33
N THR A 432 6.53 -12.72 19.98
CA THR A 432 5.37 -13.17 19.21
C THR A 432 4.21 -13.54 20.15
N GLY A 433 3.02 -13.06 19.84
CA GLY A 433 1.78 -13.49 20.49
C GLY A 433 0.54 -13.09 19.71
N LEU A 434 -0.64 -13.35 20.26
CA LEU A 434 -1.91 -13.15 19.56
C LEU A 434 -2.12 -11.69 19.16
N GLU A 435 -2.74 -11.48 18.01
CA GLU A 435 -3.26 -10.18 17.60
C GLU A 435 -4.44 -9.76 18.47
N VAL A 436 -4.42 -8.53 18.97
CA VAL A 436 -5.52 -7.99 19.79
C VAL A 436 -6.83 -7.90 19.00
N ASP A 437 -7.97 -8.10 19.66
CA ASP A 437 -9.30 -7.86 19.10
C ASP A 437 -9.44 -6.38 18.70
N LYS A 438 -9.40 -6.10 17.40
CA LYS A 438 -9.47 -4.71 16.89
C LYS A 438 -10.89 -4.13 16.99
N LEU A 439 -11.90 -4.94 17.31
CA LEU A 439 -13.28 -4.51 17.53
C LEU A 439 -13.53 -4.16 19.00
N ASP A 440 -12.67 -4.58 19.92
CA ASP A 440 -12.80 -4.30 21.35
C ASP A 440 -11.89 -3.13 21.77
N LYS A 441 -12.54 -1.99 22.05
CA LYS A 441 -11.86 -0.77 22.50
C LYS A 441 -10.99 -0.97 23.74
N GLU A 442 -11.44 -1.72 24.73
CA GLU A 442 -10.71 -1.89 25.98
C GLU A 442 -9.55 -2.88 25.81
N ALA A 443 -9.71 -3.92 24.98
CA ALA A 443 -8.62 -4.82 24.61
C ALA A 443 -7.48 -4.07 23.88
N VAL A 444 -7.82 -3.25 22.87
CA VAL A 444 -6.83 -2.42 22.16
C VAL A 444 -6.14 -1.46 23.14
N LYS A 445 -6.91 -0.80 24.00
CA LYS A 445 -6.36 0.14 24.99
C LYS A 445 -5.39 -0.55 25.96
N LYS A 446 -5.71 -1.76 26.41
CA LYS A 446 -4.81 -2.59 27.25
C LYS A 446 -3.53 -2.95 26.49
N TYR A 447 -3.67 -3.40 25.24
CA TYR A 447 -2.53 -3.74 24.38
C TYR A 447 -1.58 -2.56 24.21
N ILE A 448 -2.09 -1.42 23.72
CA ILE A 448 -1.26 -0.29 23.34
C ILE A 448 -0.59 0.35 24.56
N ASN A 449 -1.29 0.43 25.70
CA ASN A 449 -0.68 0.94 26.93
C ASN A 449 0.45 0.04 27.42
N THR A 450 0.26 -1.28 27.39
CA THR A 450 1.31 -2.25 27.75
C THR A 450 2.53 -2.07 26.85
N TYR A 451 2.32 -2.00 25.53
CA TYR A 451 3.41 -1.85 24.56
C TYR A 451 4.15 -0.51 24.72
N LEU A 452 3.43 0.60 24.90
CA LEU A 452 4.05 1.92 25.10
C LEU A 452 4.78 2.02 26.43
N ASP A 453 4.33 1.33 27.47
CA ASP A 453 5.03 1.31 28.76
C ASP A 453 6.35 0.52 28.70
N LEU A 454 6.44 -0.53 27.86
CA LEU A 454 7.70 -1.21 27.55
C LEU A 454 8.72 -0.24 26.90
N TYR A 455 8.27 0.55 25.91
CA TYR A 455 9.13 1.54 25.27
C TYR A 455 9.44 2.75 26.15
N LYS A 456 8.53 3.12 27.05
CA LYS A 456 8.82 4.12 28.08
C LYS A 456 10.02 3.69 28.94
N ASP A 457 10.07 2.43 29.34
CA ASP A 457 11.22 1.87 30.06
C ASP A 457 12.48 1.84 29.17
N ALA A 458 12.38 1.28 27.96
CA ALA A 458 13.51 1.14 27.04
C ALA A 458 14.14 2.49 26.60
N THR A 459 13.37 3.57 26.57
CA THR A 459 13.85 4.93 26.22
C THR A 459 14.39 5.71 27.42
N GLY A 460 14.24 5.19 28.64
CA GLY A 460 14.47 5.94 29.87
C GLY A 460 13.48 7.09 30.08
N GLY A 461 12.23 6.92 29.61
CA GLY A 461 11.14 7.88 29.73
C GLY A 461 11.06 8.94 28.62
N GLN A 462 11.90 8.85 27.58
CA GLN A 462 11.98 9.81 26.48
C GLN A 462 10.96 9.49 25.38
N LEU A 463 9.69 9.81 25.65
CA LEU A 463 8.57 9.71 24.71
C LEU A 463 8.04 11.09 24.32
N GLY A 464 7.55 11.23 23.08
CA GLY A 464 6.96 12.44 22.56
C GLY A 464 8.01 13.47 22.16
N ALA A 465 7.93 14.71 22.68
CA ALA A 465 8.74 15.85 22.23
C ALA A 465 10.27 15.68 22.32
N LYS A 466 10.75 14.66 23.04
CA LYS A 466 12.16 14.29 23.10
C LYS A 466 12.28 12.76 23.06
N GLY A 467 13.02 12.22 22.10
CA GLY A 467 13.25 10.79 21.95
C GLY A 467 12.30 10.16 20.95
N LEU A 468 11.52 9.17 21.39
CA LEU A 468 10.58 8.45 20.54
C LEU A 468 9.31 9.28 20.29
N GLU A 469 9.22 9.88 19.09
CA GLU A 469 8.19 10.84 18.73
C GLU A 469 6.95 10.18 18.08
N TYR A 470 7.15 9.11 17.30
CA TYR A 470 6.09 8.53 16.48
C TYR A 470 5.93 7.03 16.68
N MET A 471 4.75 6.53 16.33
CA MET A 471 4.48 5.13 16.03
C MET A 471 4.02 5.00 14.57
N ALA A 472 4.52 4.01 13.87
CA ALA A 472 4.05 3.60 12.55
C ALA A 472 3.13 2.39 12.70
N LEU A 473 1.86 2.58 12.33
CA LEU A 473 0.97 1.46 12.07
C LEU A 473 1.13 1.10 10.59
N ASP A 474 1.83 -0.02 10.39
CA ASP A 474 2.12 -0.61 9.10
C ASP A 474 0.84 -1.11 8.39
N SER A 475 0.96 -1.61 7.16
CA SER A 475 -0.13 -2.23 6.42
C SER A 475 -0.75 -3.41 7.20
N TYR A 476 -2.04 -3.66 6.97
CA TYR A 476 -2.80 -4.60 7.81
C TYR A 476 -2.56 -6.06 7.39
N GLU A 477 -1.89 -6.86 8.22
CA GLU A 477 -1.61 -8.28 7.92
C GLU A 477 -2.12 -9.25 9.01
N ALA A 478 -3.14 -8.82 9.78
CA ALA A 478 -3.65 -9.58 10.93
C ALA A 478 -4.75 -10.61 10.57
N GLY A 479 -5.03 -10.84 9.28
CA GLY A 479 -6.15 -11.69 8.86
C GLY A 479 -7.51 -11.10 9.26
N HIS A 480 -8.56 -11.92 9.27
CA HIS A 480 -9.94 -11.42 9.39
C HIS A 480 -10.60 -11.86 10.69
N MET A 481 -11.45 -10.98 11.21
CA MET A 481 -12.30 -11.24 12.36
C MET A 481 -13.68 -10.64 12.08
N ASN A 482 -14.71 -11.26 12.60
CA ASN A 482 -16.09 -10.83 12.38
C ASN A 482 -16.92 -10.78 13.66
N TRP A 483 -16.30 -10.96 14.83
CA TRP A 483 -17.03 -10.93 16.08
C TRP A 483 -16.26 -10.26 17.21
N THR A 484 -17.01 -9.69 18.14
CA THR A 484 -16.53 -9.27 19.47
C THR A 484 -17.69 -9.33 20.46
N LEU A 485 -17.40 -9.32 21.76
CA LEU A 485 -18.41 -9.43 22.81
C LEU A 485 -19.47 -8.33 22.71
N ASN A 486 -19.05 -7.11 22.37
CA ASN A 486 -19.91 -5.93 22.27
C ASN A 486 -20.59 -5.76 20.90
N MET A 487 -20.45 -6.73 19.98
CA MET A 487 -21.02 -6.66 18.63
C MET A 487 -22.53 -6.37 18.62
N PRO A 488 -23.37 -7.01 19.46
CA PRO A 488 -24.82 -6.74 19.46
C PRO A 488 -25.17 -5.29 19.81
N GLN A 489 -24.51 -4.74 20.83
CA GLN A 489 -24.73 -3.38 21.29
C GLN A 489 -24.24 -2.36 20.26
N GLU A 490 -23.04 -2.58 19.70
CA GLU A 490 -22.45 -1.70 18.69
C GLU A 490 -23.24 -1.73 17.37
N PHE A 491 -23.67 -2.91 16.92
CA PHE A 491 -24.53 -3.05 15.76
C PHE A 491 -25.85 -2.29 15.94
N GLN A 492 -26.55 -2.51 17.06
CA GLN A 492 -27.82 -1.85 17.33
C GLN A 492 -27.66 -0.32 17.42
N LYS A 493 -26.59 0.15 18.06
CA LYS A 493 -26.27 1.58 18.18
C LYS A 493 -26.04 2.22 16.81
N ARG A 494 -25.36 1.54 15.89
CA ARG A 494 -24.93 2.08 14.59
C ARG A 494 -25.95 1.90 13.47
N ARG A 495 -26.73 0.82 13.51
CA ARG A 495 -27.68 0.44 12.46
C ARG A 495 -29.13 0.68 12.84
N GLY A 496 -29.43 0.86 14.13
CA GLY A 496 -30.77 1.20 14.62
C GLY A 496 -31.72 0.01 14.80
N TYR A 497 -31.25 -1.23 14.62
CA TYR A 497 -32.04 -2.44 14.82
C TYR A 497 -31.18 -3.58 15.40
N SER A 498 -31.82 -4.61 15.98
CA SER A 498 -31.13 -5.75 16.57
C SER A 498 -30.75 -6.79 15.51
N LEU A 499 -29.52 -7.30 15.58
CA LEU A 499 -29.05 -8.40 14.73
C LEU A 499 -29.68 -9.77 15.06
N LEU A 500 -30.32 -9.91 16.23
CA LEU A 500 -30.75 -11.21 16.80
C LEU A 500 -31.60 -12.04 15.83
N LYS A 501 -32.55 -11.40 15.15
CA LYS A 501 -33.48 -12.08 14.23
C LYS A 501 -32.82 -12.49 12.91
N TYR A 502 -31.67 -11.92 12.59
CA TYR A 502 -30.90 -12.18 11.37
C TYR A 502 -29.67 -13.04 11.62
N LEU A 503 -29.43 -13.54 12.84
CA LEU A 503 -28.33 -14.46 13.12
C LEU A 503 -28.26 -15.69 12.17
N PRO A 504 -29.37 -16.30 11.69
CA PRO A 504 -29.28 -17.38 10.70
C PRO A 504 -28.64 -16.95 9.37
N VAL A 505 -28.66 -15.65 9.06
CA VAL A 505 -28.02 -15.10 7.86
C VAL A 505 -26.50 -15.28 7.90
N LEU A 506 -25.89 -15.20 9.09
CA LEU A 506 -24.45 -15.40 9.28
C LEU A 506 -24.01 -16.86 9.02
N THR A 507 -24.95 -17.81 8.98
CA THR A 507 -24.71 -19.22 8.65
C THR A 507 -25.16 -19.58 7.22
N GLY A 508 -25.47 -18.57 6.39
CA GLY A 508 -25.83 -18.73 4.99
C GLY A 508 -27.32 -18.96 4.69
N ARG A 509 -28.19 -18.90 5.70
CA ARG A 509 -29.65 -18.99 5.52
C ARG A 509 -30.25 -17.68 5.01
N VAL A 510 -31.34 -17.78 4.25
CA VAL A 510 -32.11 -16.62 3.82
C VAL A 510 -33.23 -16.33 4.83
N VAL A 511 -33.22 -15.12 5.40
CA VAL A 511 -34.24 -14.62 6.33
C VAL A 511 -35.06 -13.54 5.63
N ASN A 512 -36.39 -13.68 5.65
CA ASN A 512 -37.42 -12.85 5.01
C ASN A 512 -37.35 -12.74 3.48
N GLY A 513 -36.15 -12.56 2.93
CA GLY A 513 -35.87 -12.46 1.51
C GLY A 513 -34.36 -12.29 1.28
N LEU A 514 -33.92 -12.49 0.04
CA LEU A 514 -32.50 -12.40 -0.29
C LEU A 514 -31.97 -10.96 -0.19
N ASP A 515 -32.70 -9.97 -0.72
CA ASP A 515 -32.32 -8.55 -0.62
C ASP A 515 -32.18 -8.10 0.85
N GLU A 516 -33.13 -8.51 1.70
CA GLU A 516 -33.11 -8.19 3.14
C GLU A 516 -31.92 -8.82 3.86
N SER A 517 -31.63 -10.08 3.56
CA SER A 517 -30.48 -10.79 4.13
C SER A 517 -29.15 -10.20 3.66
N GLU A 518 -29.04 -9.81 2.40
CA GLU A 518 -27.83 -9.17 1.87
C GLU A 518 -27.62 -7.77 2.44
N LYS A 519 -28.69 -6.99 2.61
CA LYS A 519 -28.66 -5.70 3.30
C LYS A 519 -28.21 -5.84 4.76
N PHE A 520 -28.68 -6.86 5.47
CA PHE A 520 -28.18 -7.17 6.82
C PHE A 520 -26.68 -7.50 6.82
N LEU A 521 -26.21 -8.35 5.91
CA LEU A 521 -24.79 -8.70 5.82
C LEU A 521 -23.93 -7.48 5.49
N TRP A 522 -24.44 -6.56 4.67
CA TRP A 522 -23.80 -5.28 4.42
C TRP A 522 -23.68 -4.44 5.69
N ASP A 523 -24.77 -4.26 6.43
CA ASP A 523 -24.79 -3.52 7.70
C ASP A 523 -23.84 -4.16 8.73
N PHE A 524 -23.73 -5.49 8.73
CA PHE A 524 -22.81 -6.23 9.59
C PHE A 524 -21.35 -5.94 9.24
N ARG A 525 -20.97 -6.03 7.95
CA ARG A 525 -19.62 -5.68 7.50
C ARG A 525 -19.29 -4.22 7.72
N LYS A 526 -20.24 -3.30 7.48
CA LYS A 526 -20.06 -1.87 7.72
C LYS A 526 -19.80 -1.59 9.20
N THR A 527 -20.51 -2.27 10.09
CA THR A 527 -20.29 -2.20 11.55
C THR A 527 -18.87 -2.64 11.93
N ILE A 528 -18.41 -3.78 11.39
CA ILE A 528 -17.03 -4.25 11.61
C ILE A 528 -16.00 -3.20 11.15
N GLY A 529 -16.15 -2.67 9.93
CA GLY A 529 -15.22 -1.67 9.38
C GLY A 529 -15.14 -0.38 10.19
N GLU A 530 -16.29 0.16 10.63
CA GLU A 530 -16.35 1.34 11.49
C GLU A 530 -15.72 1.07 12.86
N MET A 531 -15.98 -0.09 13.46
CA MET A 531 -15.39 -0.48 14.74
C MET A 531 -13.87 -0.65 14.64
N ILE A 532 -13.33 -1.20 13.54
CA ILE A 532 -11.87 -1.23 13.36
C ILE A 532 -11.29 0.19 13.34
N ALA A 533 -11.89 1.11 12.58
CA ALA A 533 -11.37 2.46 12.49
C ALA A 533 -11.43 3.21 13.85
N GLU A 534 -12.51 3.05 14.60
CA GLU A 534 -12.71 3.74 15.88
C GLU A 534 -12.04 3.05 17.07
N ASN A 535 -12.17 1.72 17.21
CA ASN A 535 -11.72 1.00 18.40
C ASN A 535 -10.25 0.60 18.32
N HIS A 536 -9.66 0.56 17.11
CA HIS A 536 -8.23 0.29 16.93
C HIS A 536 -7.44 1.55 16.61
N TYR A 537 -7.64 2.13 15.43
CA TYR A 537 -6.80 3.22 14.95
C TYR A 537 -6.98 4.53 15.74
N ASP A 538 -8.21 4.92 16.06
CA ASP A 538 -8.46 6.14 16.85
C ASP A 538 -8.01 5.95 18.30
N VAL A 539 -8.31 4.82 18.94
CA VAL A 539 -7.84 4.51 20.31
C VAL A 539 -6.31 4.55 20.40
N ILE A 540 -5.60 3.94 19.46
CA ILE A 540 -4.13 4.01 19.44
C ILE A 540 -3.66 5.46 19.29
N GLY A 541 -4.27 6.24 18.40
CA GLY A 541 -3.98 7.67 18.26
C GLY A 541 -4.20 8.45 19.56
N GLU A 542 -5.30 8.20 20.27
CA GLU A 542 -5.61 8.83 21.56
C GLU A 542 -4.57 8.48 22.65
N GLU A 543 -4.17 7.21 22.76
CA GLU A 543 -3.19 6.77 23.77
C GLU A 543 -1.76 7.24 23.47
N LEU A 544 -1.41 7.41 22.19
CA LEU A 544 -0.17 8.06 21.75
C LEU A 544 -0.17 9.55 22.11
N ALA A 545 -1.26 10.26 21.81
CA ALA A 545 -1.39 11.69 22.10
C ALA A 545 -1.24 12.01 23.60
N LYS A 546 -1.77 11.15 24.49
CA LYS A 546 -1.57 11.27 25.95
C LYS A 546 -0.10 11.24 26.38
N ARG A 547 0.78 10.68 25.56
CA ARG A 547 2.23 10.60 25.77
C ARG A 547 3.02 11.59 24.90
N GLY A 548 2.32 12.52 24.24
CA GLY A 548 2.92 13.49 23.32
C GLY A 548 3.48 12.87 22.03
N MET A 549 3.11 11.61 21.74
CA MET A 549 3.51 10.90 20.54
C MET A 549 2.49 11.08 19.42
N LYS A 550 2.91 10.74 18.21
CA LYS A 550 2.14 10.89 16.97
C LYS A 550 2.10 9.61 16.16
N ARG A 551 1.24 9.55 15.15
CA ARG A 551 0.99 8.33 14.37
C ARG A 551 1.22 8.51 12.86
N TYR A 552 2.07 7.64 12.29
CA TYR A 552 2.06 7.27 10.86
C TYR A 552 1.06 6.11 10.65
N THR A 553 0.33 6.09 9.53
CA THR A 553 -0.66 5.02 9.30
C THR A 553 -0.81 4.65 7.85
N GLU A 554 -0.50 3.40 7.58
CA GLU A 554 -0.87 2.70 6.36
C GLU A 554 -2.23 2.01 6.51
N SER A 555 -2.66 1.29 5.48
CA SER A 555 -3.94 0.60 5.46
C SER A 555 -3.88 -0.67 4.62
N HIS A 556 -4.43 -0.63 3.41
CA HIS A 556 -4.61 -1.81 2.58
C HIS A 556 -3.40 -2.11 1.70
N GLU A 557 -2.63 -1.10 1.29
CA GLU A 557 -1.56 -1.16 0.28
C GLU A 557 -2.04 -1.66 -1.11
N GLY A 558 -2.62 -2.85 -1.20
CA GLY A 558 -3.15 -3.47 -2.41
C GLY A 558 -4.46 -4.21 -2.16
N GLY A 559 -5.39 -4.11 -3.11
CA GLY A 559 -6.68 -4.80 -3.03
C GLY A 559 -7.51 -4.41 -1.81
N ARG A 560 -8.30 -5.34 -1.27
CA ARG A 560 -9.06 -5.15 -0.03
C ARG A 560 -8.71 -6.27 0.94
N ILE A 561 -7.94 -5.95 1.96
CA ILE A 561 -7.37 -6.93 2.90
C ILE A 561 -8.06 -6.97 4.28
N TYR A 562 -8.95 -6.01 4.58
CA TYR A 562 -9.85 -6.02 5.75
C TYR A 562 -11.09 -5.15 5.47
N LEU A 563 -12.03 -5.11 6.42
CA LEU A 563 -13.35 -4.49 6.21
C LEU A 563 -13.42 -2.98 6.50
N ALA A 564 -12.40 -2.39 7.16
CA ALA A 564 -12.36 -0.95 7.33
C ALA A 564 -12.08 -0.25 6.00
N ASP A 565 -12.44 1.03 5.92
CA ASP A 565 -12.11 1.87 4.78
C ASP A 565 -10.73 2.54 4.99
N GLY A 566 -9.92 2.56 3.94
CA GLY A 566 -8.54 3.03 4.03
C GLY A 566 -8.40 4.53 4.34
N MET A 567 -9.36 5.36 3.91
CA MET A 567 -9.39 6.76 4.31
C MET A 567 -9.79 6.93 5.79
N ASP A 568 -10.74 6.11 6.26
CA ASP A 568 -11.24 6.19 7.63
C ASP A 568 -10.15 5.91 8.66
N VAL A 569 -9.31 4.90 8.46
CA VAL A 569 -8.24 4.56 9.42
C VAL A 569 -7.11 5.60 9.46
N LYS A 570 -6.96 6.36 8.37
CA LYS A 570 -5.95 7.42 8.20
C LYS A 570 -6.44 8.82 8.64
N ARG A 571 -7.76 9.06 8.78
CA ARG A 571 -8.35 10.41 9.03
C ARG A 571 -7.73 11.16 10.23
N ASN A 572 -7.45 10.43 11.30
CA ASN A 572 -6.92 10.96 12.55
C ASN A 572 -5.41 10.74 12.72
N ALA A 573 -4.74 10.08 11.77
CA ALA A 573 -3.29 9.98 11.79
C ALA A 573 -2.66 11.37 11.65
N ASP A 574 -1.50 11.58 12.29
CA ASP A 574 -0.70 12.78 12.07
C ASP A 574 -0.13 12.79 10.65
N ILE A 575 0.22 11.59 10.15
CA ILE A 575 0.82 11.38 8.84
C ILE A 575 0.17 10.15 8.18
N PRO A 576 -0.81 10.36 7.27
CA PRO A 576 -1.28 9.33 6.37
C PRO A 576 -0.11 8.76 5.55
N MET A 577 -0.02 7.44 5.49
CA MET A 577 1.06 6.70 4.85
C MET A 577 0.48 5.64 3.89
N ALA A 578 1.31 5.20 2.94
CA ALA A 578 0.99 4.28 1.85
C ALA A 578 2.25 3.49 1.46
N ALA A 579 2.25 2.71 0.38
CA ALA A 579 3.47 2.07 -0.11
C ALA A 579 3.63 2.10 -1.65
N MET A 580 4.88 2.05 -2.13
CA MET A 580 5.19 1.81 -3.54
C MET A 580 6.42 0.93 -3.75
N TRP A 581 6.26 -0.08 -4.59
CA TRP A 581 7.34 -0.99 -4.97
C TRP A 581 7.98 -0.56 -6.30
N THR A 582 9.25 -0.93 -6.51
CA THR A 582 9.93 -0.69 -7.79
C THR A 582 9.37 -1.59 -8.90
N PRO A 583 9.42 -1.17 -10.18
CA PRO A 583 8.91 -1.96 -11.30
C PRO A 583 9.44 -3.40 -11.33
N GLY A 584 8.59 -4.39 -11.60
CA GLY A 584 9.02 -5.79 -11.69
C GLY A 584 9.18 -6.52 -10.36
N SER A 585 8.79 -5.91 -9.23
CA SER A 585 8.92 -6.52 -7.90
C SER A 585 7.76 -7.46 -7.55
N LEU A 586 6.52 -6.98 -7.51
CA LEU A 586 5.35 -7.84 -7.25
C LEU A 586 4.71 -8.32 -8.55
N VAL A 587 4.63 -7.46 -9.56
CA VAL A 587 4.15 -7.78 -10.90
C VAL A 587 5.29 -7.67 -11.91
N PRO A 588 5.54 -8.69 -12.75
CA PRO A 588 6.51 -8.59 -13.84
C PRO A 588 6.16 -7.46 -14.80
N GLY A 589 7.13 -6.61 -15.12
CA GLY A 589 6.93 -5.53 -16.07
C GLY A 589 7.92 -4.40 -15.89
N PRO A 590 8.01 -3.49 -16.88
CA PRO A 590 8.91 -2.35 -16.83
C PRO A 590 8.33 -1.17 -16.05
N ASP A 591 7.06 -1.21 -15.64
CA ASP A 591 6.34 -0.08 -15.04
C ASP A 591 5.96 -0.28 -13.57
N GLU A 592 5.81 0.84 -12.87
CA GLU A 592 5.29 0.86 -11.51
C GLU A 592 3.80 0.45 -11.49
N GLU A 593 3.35 -0.06 -10.35
CA GLU A 593 2.01 -0.65 -10.25
C GLU A 593 0.97 0.41 -9.92
N VAL A 594 -0.15 0.38 -10.66
CA VAL A 594 -1.29 1.30 -10.45
C VAL A 594 -1.83 1.23 -9.02
N ARG A 595 -1.76 0.05 -8.37
CA ARG A 595 -2.20 -0.10 -6.96
C ARG A 595 -1.47 0.87 -6.02
N SER A 596 -0.18 1.10 -6.25
CA SER A 596 0.66 1.96 -5.43
C SER A 596 0.36 3.44 -5.67
N GLU A 597 0.08 3.82 -6.94
CA GLU A 597 -0.44 5.15 -7.24
C GLU A 597 -1.76 5.42 -6.49
N ALA A 598 -2.64 4.42 -6.44
CA ALA A 598 -3.94 4.51 -5.78
C ALA A 598 -3.82 4.65 -4.25
N ASP A 599 -2.95 3.87 -3.61
CA ASP A 599 -2.74 3.95 -2.14
C ASP A 599 -2.11 5.29 -1.73
N ILE A 600 -1.12 5.79 -2.48
CA ILE A 600 -0.55 7.11 -2.21
C ILE A 600 -1.59 8.21 -2.44
N ARG A 601 -2.42 8.11 -3.49
CA ARG A 601 -3.53 9.05 -3.71
C ARG A 601 -4.59 8.97 -2.62
N GLU A 602 -4.85 7.81 -2.05
CA GLU A 602 -5.71 7.66 -0.86
C GLU A 602 -5.14 8.45 0.32
N ALA A 603 -3.86 8.23 0.67
CA ALA A 603 -3.19 8.95 1.75
C ALA A 603 -3.14 10.47 1.49
N ALA A 604 -2.88 10.88 0.25
CA ALA A 604 -2.89 12.28 -0.17
C ALA A 604 -4.28 12.91 -0.03
N SER A 605 -5.33 12.21 -0.45
CA SER A 605 -6.71 12.68 -0.35
C SER A 605 -7.11 12.89 1.11
N VAL A 606 -6.72 11.99 2.01
CA VAL A 606 -6.90 12.15 3.46
C VAL A 606 -6.18 13.40 3.96
N ALA A 607 -4.90 13.57 3.60
CA ALA A 607 -4.13 14.74 4.02
C ALA A 607 -4.76 16.06 3.50
N HIS A 608 -5.22 16.07 2.26
CA HIS A 608 -5.86 17.21 1.63
C HIS A 608 -7.21 17.54 2.26
N ILE A 609 -8.04 16.56 2.60
CA ILE A 609 -9.36 16.79 3.18
C ILE A 609 -9.25 17.22 4.65
N TYR A 610 -8.41 16.55 5.43
CA TYR A 610 -8.29 16.76 6.88
C TYR A 610 -7.17 17.71 7.28
N GLY A 611 -6.43 18.29 6.32
CA GLY A 611 -5.43 19.32 6.55
C GLY A 611 -4.13 18.80 7.15
N LYS A 612 -3.75 17.56 6.84
CA LYS A 612 -2.48 16.98 7.28
C LYS A 612 -1.35 17.55 6.42
N PRO A 613 -0.22 17.96 7.04
CA PRO A 613 0.88 18.59 6.30
C PRO A 613 1.70 17.59 5.47
N PHE A 614 1.66 16.31 5.84
CA PHE A 614 2.52 15.28 5.26
C PHE A 614 1.71 14.12 4.70
N VAL A 615 2.20 13.60 3.59
CA VAL A 615 1.79 12.34 2.96
C VAL A 615 3.04 11.50 2.83
N ALA A 616 3.09 10.40 3.57
CA ALA A 616 4.22 9.49 3.56
C ALA A 616 3.97 8.27 2.67
N ALA A 617 5.03 7.58 2.28
CA ALA A 617 4.95 6.19 1.83
C ALA A 617 6.18 5.40 2.24
N GLU A 618 5.99 4.11 2.49
CA GLU A 618 7.01 3.08 2.35
C GLU A 618 7.48 3.10 0.88
N SER A 619 8.64 3.71 0.66
CA SER A 619 9.10 4.09 -0.67
C SER A 619 10.12 3.09 -1.22
N MET A 620 9.87 2.67 -2.46
CA MET A 620 10.77 1.91 -3.33
C MET A 620 11.09 0.49 -2.85
N THR A 621 10.15 -0.21 -2.21
CA THR A 621 10.34 -1.62 -1.84
C THR A 621 10.66 -2.46 -3.08
N SER A 622 11.59 -3.42 -2.97
CA SER A 622 12.01 -4.23 -4.11
C SER A 622 12.28 -5.68 -3.73
N VAL A 623 12.04 -6.58 -4.67
CA VAL A 623 12.43 -7.99 -4.58
C VAL A 623 13.05 -8.41 -5.92
N GLY A 624 13.96 -9.38 -5.89
CA GLY A 624 14.62 -9.90 -7.10
C GLY A 624 15.71 -8.99 -7.69
N LYS A 625 16.04 -7.86 -7.03
CA LYS A 625 17.04 -6.89 -7.50
C LYS A 625 18.13 -6.55 -6.47
N PRO A 626 18.81 -7.55 -5.89
CA PRO A 626 19.73 -7.34 -4.78
C PRO A 626 20.90 -6.41 -5.14
N PHE A 627 20.98 -5.25 -4.48
CA PHE A 627 22.02 -4.24 -4.70
C PHE A 627 22.15 -3.72 -6.15
N GLN A 628 21.11 -3.83 -6.98
CA GLN A 628 21.16 -3.38 -8.39
C GLN A 628 20.71 -1.93 -8.58
N GLU A 629 20.01 -1.39 -7.60
CA GLU A 629 19.34 -0.10 -7.68
C GLU A 629 20.27 1.05 -7.27
N TYR A 630 20.09 2.19 -7.92
CA TYR A 630 20.86 3.42 -7.72
C TYR A 630 19.99 4.62 -8.12
N PRO A 631 20.37 5.87 -7.77
CA PRO A 631 19.49 7.04 -7.89
C PRO A 631 18.84 7.24 -9.27
N GLU A 632 19.52 7.02 -10.40
CA GLU A 632 18.90 7.13 -11.73
C GLU A 632 17.74 6.16 -11.91
N LYS A 633 17.91 4.88 -11.53
CA LYS A 633 16.87 3.85 -11.63
C LYS A 633 15.72 4.13 -10.65
N LEU A 634 16.04 4.58 -9.44
CA LEU A 634 15.06 4.88 -8.41
C LEU A 634 14.24 6.16 -8.69
N LYS A 635 14.78 7.09 -9.49
CA LYS A 635 14.14 8.37 -9.80
C LYS A 635 12.74 8.20 -10.37
N ARG A 636 12.54 7.25 -11.31
CA ARG A 636 11.23 7.07 -11.94
C ARG A 636 10.16 6.67 -10.93
N THR A 637 10.49 5.82 -9.95
CA THR A 637 9.56 5.39 -8.89
C THR A 637 9.28 6.57 -7.96
N ALA A 638 10.33 7.23 -7.45
CA ALA A 638 10.19 8.37 -6.55
C ALA A 638 9.38 9.52 -7.17
N ASP A 639 9.54 9.78 -8.47
CA ASP A 639 8.76 10.79 -9.18
C ASP A 639 7.29 10.40 -9.29
N LEU A 640 6.98 9.11 -9.46
CA LEU A 640 5.60 8.65 -9.48
C LEU A 640 4.94 8.74 -8.10
N GLU A 641 5.71 8.50 -7.03
CA GLU A 641 5.25 8.75 -5.66
C GLU A 641 4.86 10.24 -5.48
N LEU A 642 5.74 11.16 -5.91
CA LEU A 642 5.48 12.61 -5.87
C LEU A 642 4.25 13.00 -6.71
N ALA A 643 4.12 12.42 -7.92
CA ALA A 643 2.95 12.63 -8.79
C ALA A 643 1.66 12.15 -8.14
N SER A 644 1.72 11.05 -7.38
CA SER A 644 0.57 10.49 -6.67
C SER A 644 0.19 11.31 -5.43
N GLY A 645 1.11 12.12 -4.91
CA GLY A 645 0.84 13.12 -3.87
C GLY A 645 1.69 12.98 -2.62
N LEU A 646 2.65 12.06 -2.64
CA LEU A 646 3.66 11.94 -1.61
C LEU A 646 4.43 13.25 -1.49
N ASN A 647 4.72 13.64 -0.24
CA ASN A 647 5.62 14.75 0.05
C ASN A 647 6.54 14.47 1.24
N ARG A 648 6.65 13.20 1.65
CA ARG A 648 7.61 12.70 2.63
C ARG A 648 7.96 11.24 2.34
N PHE A 649 9.17 11.01 1.82
CA PHE A 649 9.65 9.64 1.59
C PHE A 649 9.95 8.93 2.92
N VAL A 650 9.62 7.65 3.01
CA VAL A 650 10.13 6.72 4.03
C VAL A 650 10.76 5.53 3.30
N ILE A 651 12.06 5.58 3.05
CA ILE A 651 12.73 4.60 2.19
C ILE A 651 12.73 3.23 2.86
N HIS A 652 12.10 2.26 2.22
CA HIS A 652 12.25 0.84 2.53
C HIS A 652 13.48 0.34 1.78
N THR A 653 14.57 -0.07 2.42
CA THR A 653 14.89 0.02 3.86
C THR A 653 16.37 0.40 4.03
N SER A 654 16.73 0.87 5.22
CA SER A 654 18.11 0.99 5.70
C SER A 654 18.32 -0.05 6.79
N VAL A 655 18.68 -1.29 6.46
CA VAL A 655 18.86 -2.34 7.49
C VAL A 655 20.05 -2.01 8.40
N HIS A 656 19.90 -2.22 9.70
CA HIS A 656 20.97 -2.00 10.68
C HIS A 656 22.21 -2.86 10.36
N GLN A 657 23.38 -2.22 10.41
CA GLN A 657 24.66 -2.86 10.12
C GLN A 657 25.49 -3.03 11.39
N PRO A 658 25.38 -4.17 12.10
CA PRO A 658 26.09 -4.40 13.37
C PRO A 658 27.59 -4.67 13.16
N LEU A 659 28.02 -4.96 11.93
CA LEU A 659 29.40 -5.24 11.53
C LEU A 659 29.88 -4.23 10.47
N ASP A 660 31.20 -4.09 10.32
CA ASP A 660 31.83 -3.36 9.21
C ASP A 660 32.24 -4.31 8.08
N LYS A 661 31.28 -5.10 7.58
CA LYS A 661 31.50 -6.00 6.43
C LYS A 661 30.48 -5.71 5.34
N SER A 662 30.94 -5.18 4.21
CA SER A 662 30.07 -4.79 3.09
C SER A 662 29.69 -5.97 2.18
N PRO A 663 28.55 -5.89 1.47
CA PRO A 663 27.51 -4.86 1.59
C PRO A 663 26.64 -5.00 2.85
N GLY A 664 26.74 -6.12 3.56
CA GLY A 664 26.19 -6.25 4.91
C GLY A 664 24.85 -6.98 4.99
N PHE A 665 24.08 -6.62 6.01
CA PHE A 665 22.76 -7.15 6.29
C PHE A 665 21.70 -6.62 5.33
N SER A 666 20.72 -7.46 5.01
CA SER A 666 19.48 -7.13 4.30
C SER A 666 18.25 -7.67 5.02
N LEU A 667 17.07 -7.18 4.65
CA LEU A 667 15.78 -7.66 5.13
C LEU A 667 15.38 -8.88 4.30
N GLY A 668 16.04 -10.00 4.54
CA GLY A 668 15.90 -11.17 3.66
C GLY A 668 16.13 -10.79 2.19
N PRO A 669 15.19 -11.12 1.27
CA PRO A 669 15.32 -10.82 -0.16
C PRO A 669 14.90 -9.39 -0.53
N PHE A 670 14.41 -8.59 0.43
CA PHE A 670 13.79 -7.30 0.16
C PHE A 670 14.81 -6.16 0.22
N GLY A 671 14.80 -5.33 -0.82
CA GLY A 671 15.46 -4.04 -0.84
C GLY A 671 14.46 -2.90 -0.59
N GLN A 672 14.87 -1.64 -0.66
CA GLN A 672 16.20 -1.14 -1.00
C GLN A 672 17.28 -1.59 -0.02
N TYR A 673 18.50 -1.68 -0.53
CA TYR A 673 19.69 -2.03 0.22
C TYR A 673 20.40 -0.76 0.70
N PHE A 674 19.62 0.25 1.10
CA PHE A 674 20.08 1.62 1.29
C PHE A 674 20.70 1.82 2.68
N SER A 675 21.94 1.36 2.85
CA SER A 675 22.68 1.47 4.10
C SER A 675 23.99 2.25 3.94
N ARG A 676 24.67 2.51 5.06
CA ARG A 676 26.03 3.08 5.08
C ARG A 676 27.08 2.21 4.36
N LEU A 677 26.77 0.95 4.05
CA LEU A 677 27.66 0.00 3.39
C LEU A 677 27.40 -0.15 1.88
N GLU A 678 26.38 0.53 1.34
CA GLU A 678 26.17 0.63 -0.09
C GLU A 678 27.37 1.35 -0.77
N THR A 679 27.75 0.95 -1.99
CA THR A 679 28.92 1.52 -2.69
C THR A 679 28.80 3.03 -2.87
N TRP A 680 27.57 3.50 -3.12
CA TRP A 680 27.23 4.91 -3.36
C TRP A 680 26.70 5.64 -2.12
N SER A 681 26.88 5.05 -0.92
CA SER A 681 26.46 5.61 0.39
C SER A 681 27.07 6.99 0.73
N GLY A 682 28.10 7.43 -0.02
CA GLY A 682 28.73 8.74 0.10
C GLY A 682 27.97 9.85 -0.66
N ALA A 683 28.62 10.44 -1.66
CA ALA A 683 28.06 11.59 -2.37
C ALA A 683 26.82 11.25 -3.21
N GLY A 684 26.72 10.02 -3.72
CA GLY A 684 25.53 9.53 -4.41
C GLY A 684 24.29 9.59 -3.53
N ALA A 685 24.38 9.02 -2.32
CA ALA A 685 23.31 9.09 -1.33
C ALA A 685 22.97 10.53 -0.93
N LYS A 686 23.98 11.39 -0.71
CA LYS A 686 23.73 12.81 -0.39
C LYS A 686 23.00 13.55 -1.52
N ALA A 687 23.43 13.38 -2.77
CA ALA A 687 22.78 14.01 -3.91
C ALA A 687 21.35 13.51 -4.11
N TRP A 688 21.12 12.22 -3.86
CA TRP A 688 19.79 11.61 -3.89
C TRP A 688 18.88 12.15 -2.78
N MET A 689 19.35 12.18 -1.53
CA MET A 689 18.57 12.73 -0.40
C MET A 689 18.27 14.21 -0.56
N ASP A 690 19.20 14.98 -1.14
CA ASP A 690 18.95 16.38 -1.49
C ASP A 690 17.80 16.48 -2.49
N TYR A 691 17.83 15.72 -3.59
CA TYR A 691 16.74 15.70 -4.57
C TYR A 691 15.37 15.42 -3.91
N LEU A 692 15.29 14.33 -3.13
CA LEU A 692 14.06 13.95 -2.45
C LEU A 692 13.60 15.02 -1.45
N GLY A 693 14.53 15.61 -0.69
CA GLY A 693 14.25 16.64 0.30
C GLY A 693 13.76 17.95 -0.32
N ARG A 694 14.37 18.39 -1.44
CA ARG A 694 13.93 19.59 -2.17
C ARG A 694 12.54 19.39 -2.76
N SER A 695 12.29 18.23 -3.36
CA SER A 695 10.99 17.90 -3.95
C SER A 695 9.90 17.83 -2.89
N SER A 696 10.17 17.14 -1.78
CA SER A 696 9.27 17.07 -0.61
C SER A 696 8.98 18.46 -0.06
N TYR A 697 10.00 19.30 0.15
CA TYR A 697 9.83 20.65 0.65
C TYR A 697 8.86 21.48 -0.20
N MET A 698 9.04 21.47 -1.52
CA MET A 698 8.19 22.23 -2.44
C MET A 698 6.75 21.72 -2.46
N LEU A 699 6.54 20.40 -2.40
CA LEU A 699 5.20 19.79 -2.37
C LEU A 699 4.50 19.85 -1.01
N GLN A 700 5.23 20.23 0.06
CA GLN A 700 4.66 20.54 1.37
C GLN A 700 4.11 21.98 1.46
N GLN A 701 4.45 22.85 0.52
CA GLN A 701 4.03 24.26 0.59
C GLN A 701 2.54 24.43 0.27
N GLY A 702 1.90 25.38 0.96
CA GLY A 702 0.52 25.77 0.68
C GLY A 702 -0.46 24.59 0.72
N ARG A 703 -1.48 24.65 -0.13
CA ARG A 703 -2.50 23.61 -0.28
C ARG A 703 -2.44 22.95 -1.66
N ASN A 704 -2.90 21.70 -1.74
CA ASN A 704 -3.11 21.02 -3.01
C ASN A 704 -4.23 21.72 -3.80
N VAL A 705 -4.05 21.86 -5.11
CA VAL A 705 -5.09 22.34 -6.02
C VAL A 705 -5.58 21.15 -6.84
N ALA A 706 -6.84 20.78 -6.65
CA ALA A 706 -7.55 19.76 -7.39
C ALA A 706 -8.98 20.25 -7.64
N ASP A 707 -9.48 20.11 -8.87
CA ASP A 707 -10.81 20.61 -9.23
C ASP A 707 -11.90 19.55 -9.01
N ILE A 708 -11.53 18.26 -8.92
CA ILE A 708 -12.45 17.13 -8.86
C ILE A 708 -12.35 16.44 -7.50
N LEU A 709 -13.49 16.20 -6.87
CA LEU A 709 -13.62 15.31 -5.72
C LEU A 709 -14.31 14.02 -6.18
N TYR A 710 -13.67 12.86 -6.01
CA TYR A 710 -14.12 11.58 -6.57
C TYR A 710 -14.65 10.63 -5.49
N LEU A 711 -15.97 10.40 -5.45
CA LEU A 711 -16.63 9.51 -4.51
C LEU A 711 -16.61 8.06 -5.03
N TYR A 712 -16.03 7.13 -4.27
CA TYR A 712 -15.86 5.72 -4.66
C TYR A 712 -16.83 4.73 -3.99
N GLY A 713 -17.99 5.22 -3.54
CA GLY A 713 -19.05 4.37 -2.97
C GLY A 713 -18.79 3.91 -1.53
N GLU A 714 -19.58 2.95 -1.06
CA GLU A 714 -19.57 2.48 0.34
C GLU A 714 -19.33 0.97 0.49
N ASN A 715 -19.12 0.31 -0.65
CA ASN A 715 -19.05 -1.14 -0.77
C ASN A 715 -17.63 -1.65 -1.03
N THR A 716 -16.66 -0.76 -1.09
CA THR A 716 -15.33 -1.03 -1.63
C THR A 716 -14.31 -0.08 -1.01
N ASN A 717 -13.05 -0.18 -1.43
CA ASN A 717 -11.97 0.74 -1.08
C ASN A 717 -11.16 1.12 -2.34
N ILE A 718 -10.33 2.17 -2.23
CA ILE A 718 -9.62 2.78 -3.36
C ILE A 718 -8.67 1.80 -4.05
N THR A 719 -7.87 1.05 -3.28
CA THR A 719 -6.90 0.10 -3.82
C THR A 719 -7.56 -1.10 -4.52
N TRP A 720 -8.81 -1.44 -4.19
CA TRP A 720 -9.59 -2.45 -4.94
C TRP A 720 -10.18 -1.89 -6.23
N ILE A 721 -10.85 -0.73 -6.20
CA ILE A 721 -11.44 -0.16 -7.43
C ILE A 721 -10.37 0.26 -8.44
N SER A 722 -9.18 0.63 -7.95
CA SER A 722 -8.08 1.11 -8.80
C SER A 722 -7.07 0.00 -9.14
N ARG A 723 -7.36 -1.27 -8.82
CA ARG A 723 -6.43 -2.40 -9.02
C ARG A 723 -5.96 -2.57 -10.47
N LYS A 724 -6.77 -2.14 -11.44
CA LYS A 724 -6.48 -2.20 -12.89
C LYS A 724 -6.08 -0.83 -13.46
N SER A 725 -6.75 0.24 -13.03
CA SER A 725 -6.54 1.61 -13.52
C SER A 725 -7.04 2.63 -12.50
N LEU A 726 -6.40 3.79 -12.40
CA LEU A 726 -6.97 4.96 -11.71
C LEU A 726 -8.25 5.44 -12.41
N PRO A 727 -9.11 6.22 -11.71
CA PRO A 727 -10.27 6.86 -12.32
C PRO A 727 -9.92 7.62 -13.61
N ASN A 728 -10.82 7.57 -14.59
CA ASN A 728 -10.62 8.27 -15.85
C ASN A 728 -10.89 9.78 -15.68
N ILE A 729 -9.85 10.51 -15.30
CA ILE A 729 -9.91 11.96 -15.08
C ILE A 729 -9.56 12.71 -16.37
N PRO A 730 -10.30 13.77 -16.74
CA PRO A 730 -10.01 14.53 -17.95
C PRO A 730 -8.61 15.15 -17.89
N LYS A 731 -7.94 15.21 -19.04
CA LYS A 731 -6.57 15.74 -19.11
C LYS A 731 -6.49 17.18 -18.60
N GLY A 732 -5.46 17.46 -17.78
CA GLY A 732 -5.20 18.80 -17.27
C GLY A 732 -5.91 19.13 -15.95
N PHE A 733 -6.59 18.17 -15.34
CA PHE A 733 -7.20 18.28 -14.02
C PHE A 733 -6.55 17.30 -13.04
N GLU A 734 -6.49 17.69 -11.77
CA GLU A 734 -6.16 16.81 -10.65
C GLU A 734 -7.42 16.53 -9.82
N PHE A 735 -7.37 15.47 -9.02
CA PHE A 735 -8.48 15.00 -8.20
C PHE A 735 -8.01 14.48 -6.85
N ASP A 736 -8.91 14.52 -5.87
CA ASP A 736 -8.81 13.77 -4.62
C ASP A 736 -9.97 12.76 -4.54
N PHE A 737 -9.72 11.62 -3.91
CA PHE A 737 -10.78 10.70 -3.51
C PHE A 737 -11.53 11.24 -2.29
N VAL A 738 -12.79 10.84 -2.14
CA VAL A 738 -13.57 11.04 -0.91
C VAL A 738 -14.38 9.79 -0.62
N ASN A 739 -14.38 9.34 0.64
CA ASN A 739 -15.24 8.27 1.12
C ASN A 739 -16.57 8.84 1.66
N SER A 740 -17.54 7.99 2.01
CA SER A 740 -18.84 8.49 2.47
C SER A 740 -18.77 9.24 3.80
N SER A 741 -17.91 8.81 4.73
CA SER A 741 -17.75 9.47 6.03
C SER A 741 -17.18 10.89 5.86
N ALA A 742 -16.15 11.08 5.03
CA ALA A 742 -15.56 12.37 4.74
C ALA A 742 -16.53 13.25 3.96
N LEU A 743 -17.27 12.72 2.99
CA LEU A 743 -18.27 13.48 2.26
C LEU A 743 -19.33 14.06 3.20
N ILE A 744 -19.81 13.25 4.15
CA ILE A 744 -20.84 13.66 5.11
C ILE A 744 -20.27 14.67 6.11
N ASN A 745 -19.12 14.35 6.72
CA ASN A 745 -18.62 15.04 7.92
C ASN A 745 -17.57 16.11 7.64
N ALA A 746 -16.75 15.95 6.60
CA ALA A 746 -15.59 16.79 6.32
C ALA A 746 -15.75 17.67 5.07
N ILE A 747 -16.83 17.51 4.29
CA ILE A 747 -17.11 18.34 3.10
C ILE A 747 -18.36 19.20 3.32
N GLN A 748 -18.28 20.49 3.02
CA GLN A 748 -19.39 21.43 3.11
C GLN A 748 -19.59 22.14 1.77
N PRO A 749 -20.82 22.36 1.30
CA PRO A 749 -21.04 23.16 0.11
C PRO A 749 -20.96 24.66 0.44
N LYS A 750 -20.36 25.45 -0.45
CA LYS A 750 -20.40 26.91 -0.39
C LYS A 750 -20.21 27.49 -1.79
N ASN A 751 -21.07 28.41 -2.19
CA ASN A 751 -21.02 29.08 -3.50
C ASN A 751 -20.95 28.12 -4.70
N GLY A 752 -21.67 26.99 -4.66
CA GLY A 752 -21.63 25.97 -5.71
C GLY A 752 -20.36 25.12 -5.78
N GLN A 753 -19.46 25.24 -4.79
CA GLN A 753 -18.22 24.46 -4.67
C GLN A 753 -18.25 23.59 -3.41
N LEU A 754 -17.35 22.61 -3.37
CA LEU A 754 -17.13 21.71 -2.24
C LEU A 754 -15.94 22.21 -1.42
N PHE A 755 -16.13 22.44 -0.13
CA PHE A 755 -15.10 22.88 0.80
C PHE A 755 -14.78 21.74 1.78
N ALA A 756 -13.55 21.26 1.75
CA ALA A 756 -13.06 20.32 2.76
C ALA A 756 -12.78 21.01 4.10
N GLN A 757 -12.70 20.22 5.17
CA GLN A 757 -12.37 20.68 6.52
C GLN A 757 -11.02 21.41 6.58
N SER A 758 -10.04 21.00 5.77
CA SER A 758 -8.76 21.69 5.60
C SER A 758 -8.86 23.10 4.97
N GLY A 759 -10.01 23.39 4.34
CA GLY A 759 -10.22 24.52 3.47
C GLY A 759 -9.79 24.31 2.01
N ASN A 760 -9.40 23.10 1.59
CA ASN A 760 -9.32 22.77 0.16
C ASN A 760 -10.68 22.92 -0.50
N THR A 761 -10.69 23.30 -1.78
CA THR A 761 -11.91 23.54 -2.56
C THR A 761 -11.92 22.72 -3.83
N TYR A 762 -13.08 22.21 -4.20
CA TYR A 762 -13.31 21.44 -5.44
C TYR A 762 -14.53 21.98 -6.19
N GLU A 763 -14.51 21.91 -7.51
CA GLU A 763 -15.55 22.44 -8.40
C GLU A 763 -16.68 21.44 -8.66
N VAL A 764 -16.35 20.13 -8.64
CA VAL A 764 -17.30 19.07 -9.04
C VAL A 764 -17.13 17.82 -8.18
N LEU A 765 -18.26 17.21 -7.81
CA LEU A 765 -18.31 15.86 -7.26
C LEU A 765 -18.47 14.87 -8.42
N MET A 766 -17.47 14.01 -8.63
CA MET A 766 -17.54 12.91 -9.58
C MET A 766 -17.86 11.62 -8.84
N LEU A 767 -18.77 10.80 -9.38
CA LEU A 767 -19.22 9.56 -8.77
C LEU A 767 -18.69 8.36 -9.55
N ASP A 768 -18.03 7.45 -8.83
CA ASP A 768 -17.62 6.15 -9.34
C ASP A 768 -18.82 5.27 -9.68
N GLU A 769 -18.63 4.24 -10.51
CA GLU A 769 -19.68 3.27 -10.81
C GLU A 769 -20.21 2.56 -9.55
N SER A 770 -19.35 2.26 -8.59
CA SER A 770 -19.73 1.63 -7.31
C SER A 770 -20.73 2.46 -6.49
N THR A 771 -20.83 3.77 -6.74
CA THR A 771 -21.82 4.65 -6.09
C THR A 771 -23.26 4.38 -6.52
N LYS A 772 -23.50 3.56 -7.55
CA LYS A 772 -24.85 3.08 -7.89
C LYS A 772 -25.53 2.44 -6.67
N MET A 773 -24.74 1.86 -5.77
CA MET A 773 -25.15 1.37 -4.46
C MET A 773 -24.63 2.34 -3.39
N MET A 774 -25.52 3.11 -2.76
CA MET A 774 -25.16 4.05 -1.69
C MET A 774 -26.28 4.15 -0.66
N THR A 775 -25.95 4.48 0.58
CA THR A 775 -26.93 4.69 1.64
C THR A 775 -27.79 5.93 1.38
N LEU A 776 -28.98 5.94 1.97
CA LEU A 776 -29.86 7.10 1.98
C LEU A 776 -29.19 8.32 2.65
N SER A 777 -28.32 8.10 3.63
CA SER A 777 -27.54 9.17 4.28
C SER A 777 -26.61 9.89 3.30
N VAL A 778 -25.87 9.13 2.48
CA VAL A 778 -25.03 9.70 1.41
C VAL A 778 -25.89 10.41 0.37
N LEU A 779 -27.02 9.82 -0.04
CA LEU A 779 -27.92 10.43 -1.01
C LEU A 779 -28.51 11.76 -0.49
N LYS A 780 -28.85 11.84 0.79
CA LYS A 780 -29.27 13.09 1.48
C LYS A 780 -28.16 14.13 1.50
N LYS A 781 -26.91 13.71 1.71
CA LYS A 781 -25.77 14.62 1.59
C LYS A 781 -25.64 15.15 0.17
N ILE A 782 -25.72 14.28 -0.84
CA ILE A 782 -25.72 14.67 -2.25
C ILE A 782 -26.83 15.68 -2.57
N LYS A 783 -28.05 15.48 -2.05
CA LYS A 783 -29.14 16.46 -2.17
C LYS A 783 -28.73 17.83 -1.65
N THR A 784 -28.15 17.87 -0.45
CA THR A 784 -27.67 19.11 0.18
C THR A 784 -26.64 19.83 -0.70
N LEU A 785 -25.75 19.08 -1.35
CA LEU A 785 -24.75 19.63 -2.27
C LEU A 785 -25.41 20.20 -3.54
N VAL A 786 -26.35 19.46 -4.14
CA VAL A 786 -27.09 19.90 -5.33
C VAL A 786 -27.90 21.15 -5.05
N ASP A 787 -28.61 21.22 -3.93
CA ASP A 787 -29.41 22.38 -3.53
C ASP A 787 -28.55 23.63 -3.31
N ALA A 788 -27.29 23.43 -2.88
CA ALA A 788 -26.30 24.50 -2.74
C ALA A 788 -25.57 24.85 -4.05
N GLY A 789 -25.98 24.28 -5.18
CA GLY A 789 -25.46 24.61 -6.51
C GLY A 789 -24.16 23.88 -6.89
N VAL A 790 -23.78 22.80 -6.20
CA VAL A 790 -22.63 21.96 -6.59
C VAL A 790 -22.95 21.17 -7.84
N LYS A 791 -22.00 21.04 -8.77
CA LYS A 791 -22.13 20.17 -9.95
C LYS A 791 -21.77 18.73 -9.63
N ILE A 792 -22.52 17.80 -10.19
CA ILE A 792 -22.29 16.36 -9.99
C ILE A 792 -22.22 15.65 -11.34
N VAL A 793 -21.21 14.79 -11.49
CA VAL A 793 -21.01 13.94 -12.67
C VAL A 793 -21.08 12.49 -12.24
N GLY A 794 -22.05 11.74 -12.74
CA GLY A 794 -22.19 10.33 -12.41
C GLY A 794 -23.55 9.74 -12.73
N ALA A 795 -23.62 8.40 -12.69
CA ALA A 795 -24.86 7.66 -12.88
C ALA A 795 -25.82 7.84 -11.69
N LYS A 796 -27.12 7.74 -11.95
CA LYS A 796 -28.15 7.73 -10.90
C LYS A 796 -27.98 6.49 -10.01
N PRO A 797 -27.97 6.64 -8.68
CA PRO A 797 -27.95 5.50 -7.77
C PRO A 797 -29.27 4.73 -7.83
N VAL A 798 -29.17 3.41 -7.64
CA VAL A 798 -30.24 2.45 -7.93
C VAL A 798 -30.89 1.86 -6.69
N LYS A 799 -30.14 1.64 -5.60
CA LYS A 799 -30.70 1.18 -4.31
C LYS A 799 -29.75 1.44 -3.15
N SER A 800 -30.28 1.42 -1.92
CA SER A 800 -29.47 1.39 -0.71
C SER A 800 -28.95 -0.02 -0.41
N PRO A 801 -27.68 -0.15 0.05
CA PRO A 801 -27.16 -1.42 0.54
C PRO A 801 -27.54 -1.68 2.02
N SER A 802 -28.12 -0.72 2.75
CA SER A 802 -28.48 -0.88 4.16
C SER A 802 -29.93 -1.33 4.34
N LEU A 803 -30.17 -2.14 5.37
CA LEU A 803 -31.50 -2.60 5.77
C LEU A 803 -32.26 -1.51 6.54
N ALA A 804 -31.53 -0.60 7.20
CA ALA A 804 -32.12 0.47 7.98
C ALA A 804 -32.75 1.58 7.11
N ASP A 805 -32.41 1.62 5.81
CA ASP A 805 -32.84 2.67 4.90
C ASP A 805 -34.23 2.42 4.31
N ASN A 806 -34.96 3.52 4.08
CA ASN A 806 -36.26 3.47 3.42
C ASN A 806 -36.11 3.50 1.89
N ASP A 807 -36.42 2.39 1.23
CA ASP A 807 -36.30 2.26 -0.24
C ASP A 807 -37.16 3.27 -1.01
N ALA A 808 -38.39 3.56 -0.55
CA ALA A 808 -39.28 4.50 -1.24
C ALA A 808 -38.74 5.93 -1.16
N GLU A 809 -38.26 6.35 0.01
CA GLU A 809 -37.59 7.64 0.20
C GLU A 809 -36.34 7.74 -0.69
N PHE A 810 -35.54 6.68 -0.73
CA PHE A 810 -34.35 6.61 -1.58
C PHE A 810 -34.69 6.81 -3.06
N GLN A 811 -35.66 6.05 -3.59
CA GLN A 811 -36.05 6.14 -5.01
C GLN A 811 -36.58 7.53 -5.36
N ASN A 812 -37.40 8.12 -4.48
CA ASN A 812 -37.96 9.45 -4.67
C ASN A 812 -36.85 10.51 -4.69
N LEU A 813 -35.96 10.48 -3.70
CA LEU A 813 -34.86 11.44 -3.58
C LEU A 813 -33.86 11.32 -4.75
N ALA A 814 -33.52 10.09 -5.15
CA ALA A 814 -32.65 9.86 -6.31
C ALA A 814 -33.29 10.37 -7.60
N ALA A 815 -34.61 10.18 -7.77
CA ALA A 815 -35.33 10.71 -8.94
C ALA A 815 -35.41 12.24 -8.93
N GLU A 816 -35.54 12.86 -7.76
CA GLU A 816 -35.53 14.32 -7.61
C GLU A 816 -34.15 14.90 -7.97
N ILE A 817 -33.07 14.39 -7.36
CA ILE A 817 -31.70 14.84 -7.60
C ILE A 817 -31.34 14.77 -9.08
N TRP A 818 -31.63 13.63 -9.75
CA TRP A 818 -31.25 13.42 -11.16
C TRP A 818 -32.11 14.16 -12.18
N LYS A 819 -33.13 14.91 -11.76
CA LYS A 819 -33.83 15.90 -12.60
C LYS A 819 -33.23 17.30 -12.49
N SER A 820 -32.31 17.54 -11.56
CA SER A 820 -31.69 18.85 -11.35
C SER A 820 -30.71 19.22 -12.48
N ASN A 821 -30.64 20.51 -12.83
CA ASN A 821 -29.65 21.07 -13.76
C ASN A 821 -28.20 21.03 -13.24
N GLN A 822 -28.02 20.54 -12.02
CA GLN A 822 -26.72 20.33 -11.39
C GLN A 822 -26.09 18.99 -11.77
N ILE A 823 -26.90 18.03 -12.19
CA ILE A 823 -26.40 16.79 -12.78
C ILE A 823 -25.94 17.07 -14.19
N THR A 824 -24.69 16.72 -14.48
CA THR A 824 -24.03 17.04 -15.74
C THR A 824 -23.13 15.90 -16.19
N SER A 825 -22.52 16.07 -17.36
CA SER A 825 -21.43 15.23 -17.84
C SER A 825 -20.13 16.03 -17.87
N VAL A 826 -19.01 15.33 -17.95
CA VAL A 826 -17.68 15.93 -18.04
C VAL A 826 -17.58 16.95 -19.18
N GLU A 827 -18.14 16.61 -20.35
CA GLU A 827 -18.06 17.42 -21.57
C GLU A 827 -18.83 18.74 -21.48
N LYS A 828 -19.77 18.83 -20.53
CA LYS A 828 -20.61 20.01 -20.30
C LYS A 828 -20.11 20.89 -19.16
N LEU A 829 -19.01 20.51 -18.49
CA LEU A 829 -18.40 21.33 -17.46
C LEU A 829 -17.73 22.56 -18.08
N ASN A 830 -18.06 23.74 -17.57
CA ASN A 830 -17.57 25.02 -18.09
C ASN A 830 -16.45 25.62 -17.21
N PHE A 831 -15.53 24.78 -16.71
CA PHE A 831 -14.33 25.26 -16.01
C PHE A 831 -13.06 24.80 -16.74
N GLN A 832 -12.05 25.66 -16.73
CA GLN A 832 -10.82 25.46 -17.51
C GLN A 832 -9.87 24.49 -16.79
N PRO A 833 -9.15 23.62 -17.54
CA PRO A 833 -8.11 22.77 -16.96
C PRO A 833 -7.02 23.62 -16.31
N ASP A 834 -6.46 23.09 -15.24
CA ASP A 834 -5.34 23.71 -14.53
C ASP A 834 -4.11 23.78 -15.44
N LEU A 835 -3.88 22.74 -16.23
CA LEU A 835 -2.77 22.63 -17.17
C LEU A 835 -3.25 22.20 -18.56
N LYS A 836 -2.73 22.81 -19.63
CA LYS A 836 -2.86 22.30 -21.02
C LYS A 836 -1.46 22.04 -21.55
N ILE A 837 -1.23 20.88 -22.15
CA ILE A 837 0.08 20.47 -22.70
C ILE A 837 -0.09 20.16 -24.18
N SER A 838 0.79 20.71 -25.01
CA SER A 838 0.87 20.47 -26.45
C SER A 838 2.34 20.35 -26.90
N GLY A 839 2.56 19.98 -28.17
CA GLY A 839 3.91 19.91 -28.76
C GLY A 839 4.72 18.66 -28.39
N THR A 840 4.17 17.75 -27.58
CA THR A 840 4.80 16.47 -27.22
C THR A 840 3.81 15.31 -27.23
N THR A 841 4.31 14.12 -27.50
CA THR A 841 3.61 12.84 -27.32
C THR A 841 3.92 12.18 -25.98
N ASN A 842 4.94 12.67 -25.26
CA ASN A 842 5.31 12.11 -23.97
C ASN A 842 4.23 12.39 -22.93
N LYS A 843 4.01 11.43 -22.02
CA LYS A 843 3.13 11.63 -20.86
C LYS A 843 3.86 12.55 -19.87
N VAL A 844 3.26 13.72 -19.60
CA VAL A 844 3.74 14.65 -18.58
C VAL A 844 2.73 14.67 -17.43
N LEU A 845 3.19 14.24 -16.25
CA LEU A 845 2.41 14.30 -15.01
C LEU A 845 2.64 15.64 -14.32
N PHE A 846 1.69 16.08 -13.49
CA PHE A 846 1.84 17.33 -12.77
C PHE A 846 1.20 17.31 -11.37
N ARG A 847 1.66 18.21 -10.49
CA ARG A 847 1.01 18.56 -9.22
C ARG A 847 1.05 20.04 -8.99
N HIS A 848 -0.03 20.59 -8.45
CA HIS A 848 -0.16 22.03 -8.20
C HIS A 848 -0.37 22.32 -6.71
N ARG A 849 0.48 23.19 -6.16
CA ARG A 849 0.36 23.74 -4.81
C ARG A 849 0.16 25.26 -4.86
N ASN A 850 -0.67 25.80 -3.97
CA ASN A 850 -0.90 27.25 -3.86
C ASN A 850 -0.80 27.73 -2.41
N THR A 851 0.02 28.77 -2.16
CA THR A 851 0.29 29.32 -0.81
C THR A 851 -0.65 30.47 -0.39
N GLY A 852 -1.52 30.95 -1.28
CA GLY A 852 -2.50 32.01 -0.98
C GLY A 852 -3.63 31.58 -0.04
N PHE A 853 -3.73 30.29 0.23
CA PHE A 853 -4.70 29.69 1.14
C PHE A 853 -4.01 29.37 2.48
N ASN A 854 -3.89 30.37 3.37
CA ASN A 854 -3.21 30.18 4.66
C ASN A 854 -4.05 29.25 5.59
N SER A 855 -3.40 28.27 6.21
CA SER A 855 -4.01 27.37 7.20
C SER A 855 -4.35 28.05 8.53
N ALA A 856 -3.70 29.18 8.86
CA ALA A 856 -3.86 29.86 10.15
C ALA A 856 -4.99 30.91 10.18
N GLN A 857 -5.56 31.30 9.04
CA GLN A 857 -6.59 32.32 8.97
C GLN A 857 -7.57 31.97 7.84
N LEU A 858 -8.86 31.81 8.18
CA LEU A 858 -9.98 31.68 7.24
C LEU A 858 -10.19 32.92 6.34
N ASN A 859 -9.23 33.83 6.29
CA ASN A 859 -9.24 35.04 5.47
C ASN A 859 -8.27 34.87 4.31
N GLN A 860 -8.78 35.02 3.08
CA GLN A 860 -8.02 35.06 1.84
C GLN A 860 -6.76 35.94 2.01
N ALA A 861 -5.57 35.38 1.79
CA ALA A 861 -4.42 36.22 1.52
C ALA A 861 -4.73 37.01 0.22
N SER A 862 -4.45 38.32 0.21
CA SER A 862 -4.61 39.13 -1.00
C SER A 862 -3.84 38.48 -2.16
N SER A 863 -4.45 38.41 -3.35
CA SER A 863 -3.93 37.75 -4.56
C SER A 863 -2.48 38.12 -4.95
N ASN A 864 -1.97 39.25 -4.46
CA ASN A 864 -0.60 39.72 -4.69
C ASN A 864 0.48 39.01 -3.84
N GLN A 865 0.12 38.11 -2.92
CA GLN A 865 1.08 37.36 -2.07
C GLN A 865 1.04 35.83 -2.27
N SER A 866 0.12 35.30 -3.10
CA SER A 866 0.07 33.85 -3.35
C SER A 866 1.22 33.39 -4.24
N THR A 867 1.72 32.19 -4.01
CA THR A 867 2.68 31.50 -4.88
C THR A 867 2.04 30.24 -5.41
N ASP A 868 2.06 30.08 -6.74
CA ASP A 868 1.64 28.84 -7.42
C ASP A 868 2.90 28.03 -7.74
N ILE A 869 2.89 26.75 -7.38
CA ILE A 869 4.01 25.82 -7.57
C ILE A 869 3.50 24.63 -8.35
N TYR A 870 3.94 24.48 -9.59
CA TYR A 870 3.63 23.33 -10.43
C TYR A 870 4.83 22.40 -10.50
N TRP A 871 4.71 21.19 -9.95
CA TRP A 871 5.64 20.11 -10.25
C TRP A 871 5.24 19.45 -11.57
N LEU A 872 6.19 19.18 -12.46
CA LEU A 872 5.98 18.57 -13.78
C LEU A 872 7.02 17.48 -14.00
N ASN A 873 6.62 16.31 -14.49
CA ASN A 873 7.53 15.19 -14.77
C ASN A 873 7.28 14.56 -16.12
N ASN A 874 8.34 14.44 -16.93
CA ASN A 874 8.34 13.71 -18.20
C ASN A 874 8.47 12.20 -17.93
N ARG A 875 7.43 11.43 -18.20
CA ARG A 875 7.43 9.95 -18.05
C ARG A 875 8.03 9.27 -19.28
N SER A 876 9.25 9.64 -19.64
CA SER A 876 9.98 9.06 -20.76
C SER A 876 11.48 9.24 -20.58
N ASP A 877 12.23 8.25 -21.05
CA ASP A 877 13.68 8.33 -21.18
C ASP A 877 14.14 9.23 -22.35
N SER A 878 13.24 9.52 -23.28
CA SER A 878 13.51 10.28 -24.49
C SER A 878 13.26 11.78 -24.25
N PRO A 879 14.24 12.66 -24.58
CA PRO A 879 14.06 14.10 -24.46
C PRO A 879 12.91 14.62 -25.33
N THR A 880 12.25 15.68 -24.86
CA THR A 880 11.14 16.30 -25.59
C THR A 880 11.03 17.80 -25.27
N THR A 881 10.30 18.52 -26.12
CA THR A 881 9.86 19.89 -25.84
C THR A 881 8.34 19.89 -25.73
N ALA A 882 7.81 20.60 -24.75
CA ALA A 882 6.37 20.76 -24.56
C ALA A 882 6.02 22.24 -24.40
N GLU A 883 4.92 22.66 -24.99
CA GLU A 883 4.28 23.93 -24.65
C GLU A 883 3.28 23.68 -23.53
N VAL A 884 3.51 24.30 -22.38
CA VAL A 884 2.70 24.13 -21.18
C VAL A 884 1.98 25.42 -20.86
N SER A 885 0.65 25.37 -20.86
CA SER A 885 -0.23 26.49 -20.57
C SER A 885 -0.85 26.34 -19.18
N PHE A 886 -0.49 27.23 -18.27
CA PHE A 886 -0.89 27.24 -16.86
C PHE A 886 -2.10 28.15 -16.64
N ARG A 887 -3.00 27.77 -15.71
CA ARG A 887 -4.12 28.58 -15.25
C ARG A 887 -3.66 29.66 -14.24
N VAL A 888 -2.57 30.36 -14.57
CA VAL A 888 -1.98 31.46 -13.79
C VAL A 888 -1.78 32.67 -14.71
N ILE A 889 -2.04 33.87 -14.22
CA ILE A 889 -1.85 35.13 -14.97
C ILE A 889 -1.09 36.16 -14.12
N GLY A 890 -0.42 37.10 -14.79
CA GLY A 890 0.20 38.27 -14.15
C GLY A 890 1.42 37.96 -13.29
N LYS A 891 1.99 36.75 -13.38
CA LYS A 891 3.18 36.33 -12.64
C LYS A 891 4.28 35.79 -13.57
N ILE A 892 5.53 35.92 -13.14
CA ILE A 892 6.71 35.42 -13.86
C ILE A 892 6.90 33.94 -13.51
N PRO A 893 6.96 33.02 -14.49
CA PRO A 893 7.36 31.63 -14.25
C PRO A 893 8.87 31.51 -14.09
N GLU A 894 9.28 30.77 -13.05
CA GLU A 894 10.66 30.34 -12.84
C GLU A 894 10.74 28.81 -12.78
N LEU A 895 11.72 28.21 -13.46
CA LEU A 895 12.06 26.80 -13.32
C LEU A 895 12.96 26.62 -12.11
N TRP A 896 12.60 25.72 -11.22
CA TRP A 896 13.38 25.30 -10.07
C TRP A 896 13.70 23.80 -10.22
N ASN A 897 15.00 23.49 -10.33
CA ASN A 897 15.47 22.13 -10.57
C ASN A 897 15.91 21.48 -9.24
N ALA A 898 15.13 20.52 -8.73
CA ALA A 898 15.40 19.87 -7.45
C ALA A 898 16.70 19.04 -7.44
N GLN A 899 17.16 18.55 -8.59
CA GLN A 899 18.40 17.77 -8.70
C GLN A 899 19.63 18.65 -8.49
N THR A 900 19.63 19.87 -9.03
CA THR A 900 20.80 20.76 -8.98
C THR A 900 20.66 21.90 -7.97
N GLY A 901 19.44 22.20 -7.51
CA GLY A 901 19.12 23.39 -6.72
C GLY A 901 19.10 24.69 -7.53
N LYS A 902 19.38 24.65 -8.85
CA LYS A 902 19.40 25.85 -9.69
C LYS A 902 17.98 26.34 -9.99
N THR A 903 17.84 27.66 -10.08
CA THR A 903 16.61 28.33 -10.49
C THR A 903 16.87 29.19 -11.73
N GLU A 904 15.89 29.33 -12.60
CA GLU A 904 15.99 30.20 -13.77
C GLU A 904 14.65 30.79 -14.20
N LYS A 905 14.67 32.03 -14.69
CA LYS A 905 13.51 32.66 -15.32
C LYS A 905 13.25 32.03 -16.69
N LEU A 906 12.01 31.64 -16.94
CA LEU A 906 11.58 30.99 -18.17
C LEU A 906 11.06 32.00 -19.21
N SER A 907 11.14 31.63 -20.49
CA SER A 907 10.36 32.30 -21.53
C SER A 907 8.87 32.10 -21.27
N TYR A 908 8.05 33.11 -21.49
CA TYR A 908 6.61 32.99 -21.33
C TYR A 908 5.81 33.97 -22.20
N GLN A 909 4.55 33.62 -22.42
CA GLN A 909 3.54 34.50 -22.98
C GLN A 909 2.24 34.39 -22.18
N ILE A 910 1.75 35.51 -21.66
CA ILE A 910 0.44 35.63 -21.03
C ILE A 910 -0.56 35.98 -22.13
N LYS A 911 -1.52 35.08 -22.37
CA LYS A 911 -2.53 35.21 -23.43
C LYS A 911 -3.77 34.39 -23.06
N ASP A 912 -4.95 34.85 -23.46
CA ASP A 912 -6.22 34.13 -23.31
C ASP A 912 -6.49 33.66 -21.86
N GLY A 913 -6.10 34.49 -20.88
CA GLY A 913 -6.28 34.21 -19.45
C GLY A 913 -5.33 33.13 -18.89
N ARG A 914 -4.22 32.84 -19.57
CA ARG A 914 -3.24 31.80 -19.17
C ARG A 914 -1.81 32.27 -19.37
N THR A 915 -0.86 31.58 -18.75
CA THR A 915 0.58 31.75 -19.03
C THR A 915 1.10 30.53 -19.77
N ILE A 916 1.65 30.73 -20.96
CA ILE A 916 2.18 29.71 -21.85
C ILE A 916 3.70 29.71 -21.73
N VAL A 917 4.29 28.54 -21.51
CA VAL A 917 5.73 28.36 -21.28
C VAL A 917 6.23 27.19 -22.15
N PRO A 918 7.22 27.42 -23.03
CA PRO A 918 7.94 26.32 -23.67
C PRO A 918 8.94 25.71 -22.69
N LEU A 919 8.84 24.40 -22.46
CA LEU A 919 9.73 23.63 -21.59
C LEU A 919 10.45 22.54 -22.38
N LYS A 920 11.74 22.35 -22.08
CA LYS A 920 12.53 21.20 -22.55
C LYS A 920 12.67 20.22 -21.39
N PHE A 921 12.40 18.95 -21.64
CA PHE A 921 12.63 17.86 -20.72
C PHE A 921 13.68 16.93 -21.32
N GLU A 922 14.72 16.62 -20.56
CA GLU A 922 15.60 15.49 -20.80
C GLU A 922 14.98 14.19 -20.24
N SER A 923 15.76 13.11 -20.32
CA SER A 923 15.42 11.79 -19.78
C SER A 923 14.92 11.87 -18.34
N TRP A 924 13.66 11.49 -18.14
CA TRP A 924 12.96 11.42 -16.85
C TRP A 924 13.04 12.72 -16.02
N ASP A 925 13.11 13.88 -16.67
CA ASP A 925 13.20 15.15 -15.94
C ASP A 925 11.94 15.44 -15.11
N ALA A 926 12.17 16.07 -13.96
CA ALA A 926 11.13 16.63 -13.12
C ALA A 926 11.51 18.06 -12.69
N TYR A 927 10.58 19.00 -12.84
CA TYR A 927 10.80 20.42 -12.59
C TYR A 927 9.68 21.01 -11.75
N PHE A 928 10.02 22.04 -10.97
CA PHE A 928 9.03 22.94 -10.42
C PHE A 928 8.97 24.21 -11.28
N VAL A 929 7.77 24.62 -11.69
CA VAL A 929 7.50 25.93 -12.29
C VAL A 929 6.79 26.77 -11.25
N VAL A 930 7.48 27.80 -10.76
CA VAL A 930 7.06 28.63 -9.63
C VAL A 930 6.62 30.00 -10.14
N PHE A 931 5.40 30.41 -9.76
CA PHE A 931 4.83 31.73 -10.04
C PHE A 931 4.67 32.51 -8.75
N LYS A 932 5.63 33.38 -8.47
CA LYS A 932 5.67 34.19 -7.25
C LYS A 932 5.68 35.69 -7.54
N GLU A 933 6.57 36.11 -8.43
CA GLU A 933 6.78 37.53 -8.71
C GLU A 933 5.79 38.04 -9.76
N LYS A 934 5.37 39.30 -9.63
CA LYS A 934 4.45 39.94 -10.57
C LYS A 934 5.14 40.18 -11.92
N ALA A 935 4.46 39.82 -13.01
CA ALA A 935 4.92 40.14 -14.36
C ALA A 935 4.66 41.61 -14.70
N SER A 936 5.68 42.30 -15.20
CA SER A 936 5.58 43.68 -15.72
C SER A 936 5.29 43.74 -17.22
N ALA A 937 5.37 42.60 -17.93
CA ALA A 937 5.13 42.47 -19.37
C ALA A 937 4.28 41.23 -19.65
N GLN A 938 3.56 41.24 -20.77
CA GLN A 938 2.74 40.09 -21.21
C GLN A 938 3.58 38.96 -21.80
N SER A 939 4.85 39.19 -22.14
CA SER A 939 5.75 38.14 -22.60
C SER A 939 7.19 38.45 -22.24
N TYR A 940 8.00 37.39 -22.24
CA TYR A 940 9.45 37.45 -22.12
C TYR A 940 10.04 36.30 -22.91
N GLU A 941 11.02 36.58 -23.76
CA GLU A 941 11.79 35.56 -24.46
C GLU A 941 13.19 35.49 -23.86
N LYS A 942 13.50 34.36 -23.23
CA LYS A 942 14.85 34.07 -22.75
C LYS A 942 15.79 34.00 -23.97
N PRO A 943 16.96 34.65 -23.93
CA PRO A 943 17.91 34.58 -25.03
C PRO A 943 18.26 33.12 -25.35
N LYS A 944 18.15 32.74 -26.63
CA LYS A 944 18.52 31.41 -27.11
C LYS A 944 20.00 31.16 -26.83
N THR A 945 20.30 29.98 -26.30
CA THR A 945 21.67 29.54 -26.08
C THR A 945 22.15 28.68 -27.23
N THR A 946 23.41 28.81 -27.60
CA THR A 946 24.07 27.94 -28.57
C THR A 946 25.21 27.18 -27.92
N GLU A 947 25.23 25.86 -28.10
CA GLU A 947 26.32 25.00 -27.64
C GLU A 947 27.42 24.91 -28.70
N THR A 948 28.67 24.91 -28.28
CA THR A 948 29.84 24.75 -29.16
C THR A 948 30.82 23.81 -28.49
N LEU A 949 31.21 22.74 -29.18
CA LEU A 949 32.27 21.85 -28.71
C LEU A 949 33.59 22.63 -28.65
N LEU A 950 34.17 22.77 -27.45
CA LEU A 950 35.44 23.44 -27.26
C LEU A 950 36.60 22.46 -27.38
N THR A 951 36.47 21.30 -26.74
CA THR A 951 37.45 20.21 -26.85
C THR A 951 36.84 18.89 -26.42
N THR A 952 37.50 17.80 -26.80
CA THR A 952 37.20 16.45 -26.33
C THR A 952 38.45 15.87 -25.67
N ILE A 953 38.27 15.21 -24.52
CA ILE A 953 39.38 14.71 -23.70
C ILE A 953 39.74 13.28 -24.13
N HIS A 954 40.76 13.16 -24.98
CA HIS A 954 41.17 11.90 -25.59
C HIS A 954 42.51 11.32 -25.09
N LYS A 955 43.25 12.05 -24.24
CA LYS A 955 44.49 11.50 -23.66
C LYS A 955 44.17 10.21 -22.88
N PRO A 956 45.10 9.23 -22.80
CA PRO A 956 44.90 8.06 -21.95
C PRO A 956 44.54 8.45 -20.51
N TRP A 957 43.53 7.79 -19.96
CA TRP A 957 43.04 8.05 -18.61
C TRP A 957 43.83 7.21 -17.61
N LYS A 958 44.36 7.85 -16.57
CA LYS A 958 44.87 7.11 -15.42
C LYS A 958 43.69 6.78 -14.51
N VAL A 959 43.42 5.50 -14.31
CA VAL A 959 42.30 5.01 -13.50
C VAL A 959 42.85 4.33 -12.27
N SER A 960 42.49 4.83 -11.10
CA SER A 960 42.90 4.28 -9.80
C SER A 960 41.71 3.60 -9.13
N PHE A 961 41.86 2.31 -8.86
CA PHE A 961 40.98 1.50 -8.03
C PHE A 961 41.58 1.39 -6.63
N SER A 962 40.80 0.96 -5.63
CA SER A 962 41.20 0.95 -4.21
C SER A 962 42.60 0.39 -3.94
N ASN A 963 43.00 -0.65 -4.68
CA ASN A 963 44.26 -1.37 -4.47
C ASN A 963 45.19 -1.41 -5.70
N GLN A 964 44.80 -0.80 -6.82
CA GLN A 964 45.59 -0.87 -8.07
C GLN A 964 45.31 0.31 -8.99
N SER A 965 46.15 0.51 -10.01
CA SER A 965 45.94 1.52 -11.05
C SER A 965 46.18 0.93 -12.43
N ALA A 966 45.45 1.45 -13.42
CA ALA A 966 45.57 1.05 -14.81
C ALA A 966 45.50 2.30 -15.72
N ILE A 967 46.03 2.17 -16.93
CA ILE A 967 45.89 3.18 -17.98
C ILE A 967 44.83 2.71 -18.97
N PHE A 968 43.86 3.57 -19.22
CA PHE A 968 42.78 3.31 -20.17
C PHE A 968 43.01 4.20 -21.38
N ASP A 969 43.57 3.63 -22.45
CA ASP A 969 43.75 4.33 -23.74
C ASP A 969 42.39 4.65 -24.38
N LYS A 970 41.38 3.86 -24.08
CA LYS A 970 39.98 4.08 -24.41
C LYS A 970 39.11 3.85 -23.18
N LEU A 971 38.13 4.72 -22.99
CA LEU A 971 37.09 4.54 -21.98
C LEU A 971 36.21 3.34 -22.39
N THR A 972 36.17 2.33 -21.53
CA THR A 972 35.43 1.07 -21.72
C THR A 972 34.84 0.64 -20.39
N SER A 973 33.88 -0.30 -20.45
CA SER A 973 33.27 -0.80 -19.23
C SER A 973 34.25 -1.69 -18.44
N TRP A 974 34.25 -1.57 -17.11
CA TRP A 974 35.13 -2.39 -16.26
C TRP A 974 34.90 -3.88 -16.44
N HIS A 975 33.65 -4.32 -16.61
CA HIS A 975 33.29 -5.74 -16.70
C HIS A 975 33.83 -6.44 -17.96
N GLU A 976 34.26 -5.67 -18.96
CA GLU A 976 34.88 -6.16 -20.20
C GLU A 976 36.41 -6.30 -20.06
N ASN A 977 36.99 -5.83 -18.95
CA ASN A 977 38.42 -5.88 -18.72
C ASN A 977 38.88 -7.33 -18.48
N SER A 978 40.09 -7.67 -18.96
CA SER A 978 40.68 -8.99 -18.76
C SER A 978 41.23 -9.21 -17.34
N ASP A 979 41.57 -8.14 -16.63
CA ASP A 979 41.97 -8.21 -15.22
C ASP A 979 40.75 -8.44 -14.33
N ALA A 980 40.73 -9.56 -13.62
CA ALA A 980 39.65 -9.94 -12.70
C ALA A 980 39.41 -8.89 -11.59
N ASN A 981 40.44 -8.18 -11.14
CA ASN A 981 40.32 -7.16 -10.11
C ASN A 981 39.57 -5.91 -10.60
N ILE A 982 39.63 -5.63 -11.91
CA ILE A 982 38.86 -4.56 -12.56
C ILE A 982 37.49 -5.08 -12.98
N LYS A 983 37.45 -6.25 -13.63
CA LYS A 983 36.23 -6.89 -14.14
C LYS A 983 35.14 -7.00 -13.09
N TYR A 984 35.51 -7.47 -11.90
CA TYR A 984 34.59 -7.68 -10.79
C TYR A 984 34.66 -6.56 -9.75
N PHE A 985 35.13 -5.37 -10.12
CA PHE A 985 35.21 -4.25 -9.19
C PHE A 985 33.81 -3.70 -8.86
N SER A 986 33.58 -3.48 -7.56
CA SER A 986 32.47 -2.67 -7.06
C SER A 986 32.99 -1.65 -6.07
N GLY A 987 32.59 -0.40 -6.23
CA GLY A 987 33.07 0.72 -5.42
C GLY A 987 33.34 1.94 -6.29
N THR A 988 34.27 2.78 -5.86
CA THR A 988 34.64 4.02 -6.56
C THR A 988 36.01 3.90 -7.21
N ALA A 989 36.10 4.23 -8.50
CA ALA A 989 37.36 4.38 -9.22
C ALA A 989 37.61 5.83 -9.64
N SER A 990 38.83 6.32 -9.44
CA SER A 990 39.24 7.69 -9.76
C SER A 990 39.88 7.77 -11.14
N TYR A 991 39.26 8.51 -12.05
CA TYR A 991 39.75 8.81 -13.39
C TYR A 991 40.45 10.16 -13.40
N GLU A 992 41.73 10.20 -13.78
CA GLU A 992 42.52 11.43 -13.87
C GLU A 992 42.93 11.73 -15.31
N ASN A 993 42.74 12.99 -15.73
CA ASN A 993 43.19 13.49 -17.01
C ASN A 993 43.40 15.02 -16.98
N SER A 994 43.80 15.58 -18.11
CA SER A 994 43.98 17.02 -18.29
C SER A 994 43.60 17.46 -19.70
N PHE A 995 43.17 18.71 -19.82
CA PHE A 995 42.95 19.35 -21.12
C PHE A 995 43.41 20.82 -21.06
N ASN A 996 43.74 21.39 -22.22
CA ASN A 996 44.07 22.80 -22.32
C ASN A 996 42.83 23.63 -22.64
N PHE A 997 42.62 24.69 -21.89
CA PHE A 997 41.54 25.66 -22.09
C PHE A 997 42.12 26.99 -22.57
N ASP A 998 41.92 27.28 -23.85
CA ASP A 998 42.34 28.55 -24.45
C ASP A 998 41.22 29.59 -24.33
N ILE A 999 41.40 30.57 -23.44
CA ILE A 999 40.43 31.64 -23.19
C ILE A 999 40.18 32.50 -24.44
N LYS A 1000 41.21 32.72 -25.28
CA LYS A 1000 41.11 33.57 -26.48
C LYS A 1000 40.41 32.84 -27.62
N ALA A 1001 40.81 31.59 -27.91
CA ALA A 1001 40.17 30.78 -28.94
C ALA A 1001 38.71 30.42 -28.57
N SER A 1002 38.43 30.23 -27.28
CA SER A 1002 37.08 29.92 -26.80
C SER A 1002 36.13 31.12 -26.80
N LYS A 1003 36.60 32.35 -27.08
CA LYS A 1003 35.79 33.58 -27.01
C LYS A 1003 35.01 33.69 -25.69
N VAL A 1004 35.68 33.45 -24.56
CA VAL A 1004 35.05 33.29 -23.23
C VAL A 1004 34.19 34.50 -22.83
N ASP A 1005 34.52 35.72 -23.24
CA ASP A 1005 33.70 36.93 -23.02
C ASP A 1005 32.27 36.82 -23.60
N ARG A 1006 32.03 35.83 -24.48
CA ARG A 1006 30.73 35.51 -25.07
C ARG A 1006 30.16 34.18 -24.58
N ILE A 1007 30.88 33.38 -23.81
CA ILE A 1007 30.41 32.11 -23.24
C ILE A 1007 29.84 32.36 -21.84
N ARG A 1008 28.60 31.94 -21.62
CA ARG A 1008 27.88 32.09 -20.34
C ARG A 1008 28.17 30.97 -19.35
N SER A 1009 28.40 29.75 -19.84
CA SER A 1009 28.75 28.59 -19.01
C SER A 1009 29.60 27.59 -19.80
N VAL A 1010 30.41 26.79 -19.10
CA VAL A 1010 31.22 25.73 -19.71
C VAL A 1010 30.84 24.39 -19.08
N ILE A 1011 30.28 23.50 -19.87
CA ILE A 1011 29.75 22.21 -19.44
C ILE A 1011 30.79 21.12 -19.71
N LEU A 1012 31.05 20.28 -18.71
CA LEU A 1012 31.69 18.99 -18.88
C LEU A 1012 30.60 17.94 -19.05
N ASP A 1013 30.52 17.37 -20.25
CA ASP A 1013 29.65 16.24 -20.59
C ASP A 1013 30.47 14.95 -20.45
N LEU A 1014 30.06 14.08 -19.53
CA LEU A 1014 30.75 12.81 -19.26
C LEU A 1014 30.31 11.66 -20.20
N GLY A 1015 29.32 11.89 -21.06
CA GLY A 1015 28.71 10.87 -21.89
C GLY A 1015 27.95 9.83 -21.06
N ASP A 1016 28.30 8.55 -21.20
CA ASP A 1016 27.68 7.45 -20.45
C ASP A 1016 28.51 7.08 -19.21
N VAL A 1017 27.89 7.24 -18.04
CA VAL A 1017 28.45 6.91 -16.72
C VAL A 1017 27.66 5.75 -16.13
N LYS A 1018 28.38 4.81 -15.52
CA LYS A 1018 27.82 3.66 -14.79
C LYS A 1018 28.41 3.61 -13.38
N ASN A 1019 27.80 4.25 -12.38
CA ASN A 1019 26.45 4.84 -12.39
C ASN A 1019 26.39 6.28 -11.86
N ILE A 1020 27.33 6.68 -11.01
CA ILE A 1020 27.37 8.01 -10.39
C ILE A 1020 28.79 8.56 -10.55
N ALA A 1021 28.93 9.85 -10.81
CA ALA A 1021 30.24 10.51 -10.91
C ALA A 1021 30.33 11.76 -10.04
N GLU A 1022 31.40 11.87 -9.25
CA GLU A 1022 31.83 13.13 -8.63
C GLU A 1022 32.91 13.79 -9.49
N VAL A 1023 32.71 15.05 -9.85
CA VAL A 1023 33.62 15.78 -10.74
C VAL A 1023 34.43 16.79 -9.95
N PHE A 1024 35.75 16.75 -10.14
CA PHE A 1024 36.70 17.70 -9.59
C PHE A 1024 37.50 18.34 -10.73
N VAL A 1025 37.64 19.67 -10.68
CA VAL A 1025 38.45 20.44 -11.63
C VAL A 1025 39.46 21.25 -10.84
N ASN A 1026 40.74 21.10 -11.16
CA ASN A 1026 41.85 21.76 -10.47
C ASN A 1026 41.83 21.56 -8.94
N GLY A 1027 41.36 20.40 -8.47
CA GLY A 1027 41.24 20.06 -7.05
C GLY A 1027 39.94 20.54 -6.37
N GLN A 1028 39.13 21.36 -7.04
CA GLN A 1028 37.83 21.80 -6.53
C GLN A 1028 36.72 20.81 -6.90
N LYS A 1029 35.93 20.37 -5.92
CA LYS A 1029 34.72 19.59 -6.18
C LYS A 1029 33.65 20.47 -6.84
N ILE A 1030 33.16 20.06 -8.01
CA ILE A 1030 32.19 20.80 -8.78
C ILE A 1030 30.77 20.31 -8.52
N GLY A 1031 30.58 18.98 -8.48
CA GLY A 1031 29.27 18.40 -8.24
C GLY A 1031 29.25 16.88 -8.36
N THR A 1032 28.08 16.31 -8.10
CA THR A 1032 27.80 14.87 -8.24
C THR A 1032 26.69 14.71 -9.26
N VAL A 1033 26.96 13.99 -10.35
CA VAL A 1033 25.98 13.65 -11.39
C VAL A 1033 25.60 12.18 -11.27
N TRP A 1034 24.30 11.90 -11.29
CA TRP A 1034 23.77 10.58 -10.94
C TRP A 1034 22.66 10.10 -11.87
N LYS A 1035 22.35 10.85 -12.93
CA LYS A 1035 21.46 10.45 -14.03
C LYS A 1035 21.86 11.13 -15.34
N LYS A 1036 21.34 10.63 -16.46
CA LYS A 1036 21.46 11.27 -17.76
C LYS A 1036 20.70 12.61 -17.86
N PRO A 1037 21.20 13.58 -18.64
CA PRO A 1037 22.57 13.66 -19.14
C PRO A 1037 23.57 13.92 -18.00
N PHE A 1038 24.75 13.29 -18.05
CA PHE A 1038 25.79 13.41 -17.01
C PHE A 1038 26.63 14.66 -17.20
N ASN A 1039 25.97 15.82 -17.07
CA ASN A 1039 26.54 17.13 -17.36
C ASN A 1039 26.76 17.93 -16.09
N VAL A 1040 27.89 18.64 -16.01
CA VAL A 1040 28.18 19.57 -14.91
C VAL A 1040 28.83 20.84 -15.43
N ASP A 1041 28.42 21.99 -14.89
CA ASP A 1041 29.02 23.28 -15.24
C ASP A 1041 30.33 23.48 -14.47
N ILE A 1042 31.45 23.48 -15.20
CA ILE A 1042 32.81 23.60 -14.65
C ILE A 1042 33.36 25.01 -14.76
N GLY A 1043 32.62 25.97 -15.33
CA GLY A 1043 33.13 27.30 -15.70
C GLY A 1043 33.79 28.04 -14.53
N SER A 1044 33.27 27.90 -13.32
CA SER A 1044 33.79 28.56 -12.11
C SER A 1044 35.16 28.06 -11.63
N ALA A 1045 35.58 26.88 -12.07
CA ALA A 1045 36.85 26.25 -11.66
C ALA A 1045 37.91 26.23 -12.77
N LEU A 1046 37.59 26.74 -13.96
CA LEU A 1046 38.51 26.77 -15.09
C LEU A 1046 39.57 27.86 -14.95
N LYS A 1047 40.76 27.57 -15.47
CA LYS A 1047 41.85 28.54 -15.64
C LYS A 1047 42.41 28.48 -17.07
N ALA A 1048 43.12 29.52 -17.48
CA ALA A 1048 43.84 29.52 -18.76
C ALA A 1048 44.89 28.40 -18.80
N GLY A 1049 45.03 27.74 -19.95
CA GLY A 1049 46.01 26.68 -20.15
C GLY A 1049 45.55 25.34 -19.57
N GLU A 1050 46.45 24.58 -18.95
CA GLU A 1050 46.15 23.22 -18.51
C GLU A 1050 45.20 23.18 -17.31
N ASN A 1051 44.12 22.41 -17.44
CA ASN A 1051 43.16 22.11 -16.39
C ASN A 1051 43.21 20.62 -16.07
N LYS A 1052 43.37 20.28 -14.78
CA LYS A 1052 43.35 18.90 -14.30
C LYS A 1052 41.93 18.50 -13.96
N ILE A 1053 41.50 17.34 -14.44
CA ILE A 1053 40.21 16.74 -14.14
C ILE A 1053 40.44 15.46 -13.35
N LYS A 1054 39.66 15.30 -12.29
CA LYS A 1054 39.47 14.03 -11.61
C LYS A 1054 37.97 13.70 -11.57
N ILE A 1055 37.60 12.50 -11.98
CA ILE A 1055 36.22 11.99 -11.96
C ILE A 1055 36.20 10.73 -11.13
N ASP A 1056 35.52 10.77 -9.98
CA ASP A 1056 35.32 9.59 -9.14
C ASP A 1056 34.01 8.92 -9.55
N VAL A 1057 34.09 7.73 -10.17
CA VAL A 1057 32.93 6.99 -10.66
C VAL A 1057 32.62 5.82 -9.75
N THR A 1058 31.36 5.69 -9.34
CA THR A 1058 30.86 4.65 -8.45
C THR A 1058 29.80 3.79 -9.14
N ASN A 1059 29.99 2.46 -9.15
CA ASN A 1059 28.99 1.47 -9.60
C ASN A 1059 28.29 0.80 -8.41
N THR A 1060 27.55 -0.29 -8.61
CA THR A 1060 26.85 -1.07 -7.57
C THR A 1060 27.65 -2.29 -7.09
N TRP A 1061 27.20 -2.96 -6.02
CA TRP A 1061 27.82 -4.19 -5.47
C TRP A 1061 27.73 -5.43 -6.36
N VAL A 1062 26.89 -5.42 -7.40
CA VAL A 1062 26.56 -6.58 -8.25
C VAL A 1062 27.81 -7.29 -8.75
N ASN A 1063 28.73 -6.58 -9.40
CA ASN A 1063 29.90 -7.19 -10.04
C ASN A 1063 30.85 -7.84 -9.04
N ARG A 1064 31.05 -7.24 -7.86
CA ARG A 1064 31.89 -7.83 -6.80
C ARG A 1064 31.23 -9.05 -6.16
N LEU A 1065 29.92 -9.04 -5.96
CA LEU A 1065 29.18 -10.21 -5.46
C LEU A 1065 29.29 -11.39 -6.44
N ILE A 1066 29.18 -11.15 -7.75
CA ILE A 1066 29.38 -12.17 -8.80
C ILE A 1066 30.84 -12.62 -8.85
N GLY A 1067 31.79 -11.69 -8.68
CA GLY A 1067 33.22 -12.00 -8.60
C GLY A 1067 33.59 -12.89 -7.43
N ASP A 1068 32.96 -12.68 -6.27
CA ASP A 1068 33.16 -13.50 -5.07
C ASP A 1068 32.52 -14.90 -5.20
N ALA A 1069 31.58 -15.08 -6.12
CA ALA A 1069 30.98 -16.37 -6.43
C ALA A 1069 31.81 -17.19 -7.45
N GLN A 1070 32.88 -16.63 -8.03
CA GLN A 1070 33.72 -17.34 -9.01
C GLN A 1070 34.49 -18.49 -8.34
N PRO A 1071 34.78 -19.59 -9.08
CA PRO A 1071 35.60 -20.68 -8.57
C PRO A 1071 36.97 -20.17 -8.08
N ASN A 1072 37.39 -20.59 -6.89
CA ASN A 1072 38.65 -20.22 -6.23
C ASN A 1072 38.79 -18.73 -5.85
N ALA A 1073 37.74 -17.92 -5.96
CA ALA A 1073 37.77 -16.54 -5.50
C ALA A 1073 37.85 -16.48 -3.96
N ILE A 1074 38.64 -15.54 -3.44
CA ILE A 1074 38.62 -15.21 -2.01
C ILE A 1074 37.45 -14.26 -1.79
N LYS A 1075 36.43 -14.72 -1.06
CA LYS A 1075 35.26 -13.90 -0.71
C LYS A 1075 35.68 -12.71 0.15
N THR A 1076 35.40 -11.50 -0.32
CA THR A 1076 35.69 -10.23 0.36
C THR A 1076 34.42 -9.58 0.93
N THR A 1077 33.27 -9.98 0.42
CA THR A 1077 31.95 -9.46 0.79
C THR A 1077 31.25 -10.29 1.85
N PHE A 1078 30.25 -9.69 2.50
CA PHE A 1078 29.32 -10.36 3.41
C PHE A 1078 27.87 -9.99 3.06
N THR A 1079 27.01 -11.00 2.98
CA THR A 1079 25.56 -10.89 2.79
C THR A 1079 24.87 -11.92 3.68
N THR A 1080 23.64 -11.62 4.12
CA THR A 1080 22.81 -12.54 4.93
C THR A 1080 22.27 -13.72 4.13
N MET A 1081 22.19 -13.61 2.81
CA MET A 1081 21.78 -14.67 1.88
C MET A 1081 22.58 -14.63 0.57
N PRO A 1082 22.66 -15.75 -0.18
CA PRO A 1082 23.32 -15.78 -1.48
C PRO A 1082 22.41 -15.15 -2.55
N PHE A 1083 22.86 -14.05 -3.15
CA PHE A 1083 22.08 -13.32 -4.16
C PHE A 1083 22.48 -13.62 -5.61
N TYR A 1084 23.74 -13.99 -5.83
CA TYR A 1084 24.33 -14.16 -7.15
C TYR A 1084 25.20 -15.42 -7.21
N GLY A 1085 25.24 -16.05 -8.39
CA GLY A 1085 26.11 -17.18 -8.70
C GLY A 1085 27.21 -16.80 -9.69
N ALA A 1086 28.16 -17.71 -9.93
CA ALA A 1086 29.28 -17.47 -10.84
C ALA A 1086 28.86 -17.12 -12.28
N ASN A 1087 27.69 -17.60 -12.71
CA ASN A 1087 27.16 -17.42 -14.06
C ASN A 1087 26.16 -16.25 -14.17
N SER A 1088 25.92 -15.51 -13.08
CA SER A 1088 25.07 -14.32 -13.13
C SER A 1088 25.69 -13.25 -14.04
N PRO A 1089 24.89 -12.49 -14.80
CA PRO A 1089 25.40 -11.47 -15.71
C PRO A 1089 26.03 -10.30 -14.94
N LEU A 1090 27.18 -9.83 -15.40
CA LEU A 1090 27.80 -8.60 -14.89
C LEU A 1090 27.10 -7.36 -15.44
N GLU A 1091 27.11 -6.30 -14.65
CA GLU A 1091 26.56 -5.00 -15.02
C GLU A 1091 27.64 -4.11 -15.66
N PRO A 1092 27.28 -3.29 -16.67
CA PRO A 1092 28.13 -2.20 -17.12
C PRO A 1092 28.54 -1.30 -15.95
N ALA A 1093 29.83 -0.97 -15.87
CA ALA A 1093 30.41 -0.14 -14.82
C ALA A 1093 31.52 0.77 -15.36
N GLY A 1094 31.66 1.96 -14.78
CA GLY A 1094 32.72 2.93 -15.08
C GLY A 1094 32.29 4.14 -15.91
N LEU A 1095 33.29 4.87 -16.40
CA LEU A 1095 33.14 5.94 -17.39
C LEU A 1095 33.31 5.34 -18.79
N LEU A 1096 32.22 5.31 -19.58
CA LEU A 1096 32.17 4.65 -20.88
C LEU A 1096 32.11 5.68 -22.02
N GLY A 1097 31.51 6.84 -21.77
CA GLY A 1097 31.30 7.89 -22.75
C GLY A 1097 32.55 8.69 -23.10
N GLU A 1098 32.52 9.31 -24.28
CA GLU A 1098 33.50 10.32 -24.68
C GLU A 1098 33.29 11.61 -23.87
N VAL A 1099 34.31 12.05 -23.13
CA VAL A 1099 34.22 13.25 -22.28
C VAL A 1099 34.47 14.51 -23.09
N LYS A 1100 33.49 15.42 -23.09
CA LYS A 1100 33.47 16.66 -23.90
C LYS A 1100 33.41 17.89 -23.02
N VAL A 1101 34.05 18.96 -23.50
CA VAL A 1101 33.95 20.31 -22.92
C VAL A 1101 33.17 21.18 -23.90
N ILE A 1102 32.01 21.64 -23.47
CA ILE A 1102 31.04 22.35 -24.30
C ILE A 1102 30.86 23.78 -23.77
N GLY A 1103 31.07 24.76 -24.63
CA GLY A 1103 30.78 26.16 -24.34
C GLY A 1103 29.34 26.49 -24.66
N VAL A 1104 28.63 27.14 -23.74
CA VAL A 1104 27.26 27.60 -23.93
C VAL A 1104 27.27 29.13 -24.02
N LYS A 1105 26.85 29.67 -25.15
CA LYS A 1105 26.77 31.11 -25.42
C LYS A 1105 25.34 31.61 -25.37
#